data_AF-A0AAD3H5V9-F1
#
_entry.id   AF-A0AAD3H5V9-F1
#
_cell.length_a   1.000
_cell.length_b   1.000
_cell.length_c   1.000
_cell.angle_alpha   90.00
_cell.angle_beta   90.00
_cell.angle_gamma   90.00
#
_symmetry.space_group_name_H-M   'P 1'
#
loop_
_entity.id
_entity.type
_entity.pdbx_description
1 polymer ?
#
loop_
_entity_poly.entity_id
_entity_poly.type
_entity_poly.pdbx_seq_one_letter_code
_entity_poly.pdbx_strand_id
1 'polypeptide(L)'
;MDLDAAISETQHTLQQIFSKPKCTEKLLRRPPLRYLADVVRATIAKKGFPAKYYSKEEFDFENKDAKLAFLEKLFHLVGVCQGKKVQVKASSIIAGVEVVDTLQLLNSFGKIALDEKFPHDEAVAHCLSGGTIESFPSFDAVNKDAESFSNDKNIQSDLKKQIRNCTGDLTQTKYLLNSVISKPRCSTKLLEKPPLRFIHDVVIAIASAEDMDLTKVLSESELNSSNVKEKEAKIAFLIKLIDHVEKRFSLQLDMNPSRIVAGKDAEKTRKLLQLFVTLAKNERMHSEDHDNLPNSSFGGNTIEFQIPPTVNEANVRDNGEVKVVAKEDSLRDIINNVKIGDDKNVEQSIKEMSPSDAKEVIENIGEKMSKANSNESKQHFFVNDDVQLDKGLESNGARPMTATGRPRTAVHDYVEDQDIIEDLVDAKVPILKARPFLASKLNESSSEESEQETDEEEGRVIKIGSRLRSTVEKTDSPPKQTYSFENNSSTLQRFAKTACAIVPETVAVNSSLEELQLELVEQQSKYQEGLNDLEVSMKQTEDIMTPLHTVLAETRDLKKGKCDLWTKKWKNGKSSKGKGSYNFNRIATFPVCSQLDADCNTDTETAAEIVTVSGDLNTLIYSDSPMGVIGFVDITDATSPSPLGTLDVGGEPTSVSVWNDSIAVVGVNTSEDYVNTSGLLVAVDIATQTILKSWDLGGQPDSVAVSPDGKYIVVAIENERDEDLGDGIPPQMPAGFVVSIATAESLDDWTPSVIDVTGLDGVNIPEDPEPEFVHINENNLAVVTLQENNAIILIDLESGTVESSFSAGSVDLDNIDTEEEGIIDQTSSLDAVPREPDGVVFMNPNYFATADEGDMDGGSRGFTI
;
A
#
# COMPACT_ATOMS: atom_id res chain seq x y z
N MET A 1 2.25 -7.47 -20.87
CA MET A 1 3.34 -7.52 -19.85
C MET A 1 4.58 -6.81 -20.39
N ASP A 2 5.00 -5.75 -19.73
CA ASP A 2 6.18 -4.96 -20.08
C ASP A 2 7.53 -5.67 -19.80
N LEU A 3 8.59 -5.20 -20.45
CA LEU A 3 9.98 -5.64 -20.32
C LEU A 3 10.55 -5.49 -18.91
N ASP A 4 10.24 -4.43 -18.16
CA ASP A 4 10.87 -4.15 -16.87
C ASP A 4 10.22 -4.97 -15.76
N ALA A 5 8.90 -5.19 -15.86
CA ALA A 5 8.21 -6.24 -15.12
C ALA A 5 8.81 -7.63 -15.43
N ALA A 6 9.06 -7.95 -16.71
CA ALA A 6 9.67 -9.22 -17.11
C ALA A 6 11.08 -9.42 -16.55
N ILE A 7 11.88 -8.35 -16.48
CA ILE A 7 13.23 -8.33 -15.90
C ILE A 7 13.13 -8.56 -14.39
N SER A 8 12.30 -7.80 -13.68
CA SER A 8 12.12 -7.88 -12.23
C SER A 8 11.65 -9.27 -11.79
N GLU A 9 10.66 -9.86 -12.46
CA GLU A 9 10.18 -11.20 -12.15
C GLU A 9 11.26 -12.28 -12.44
N THR A 10 11.98 -12.15 -13.56
CA THR A 10 13.07 -13.08 -13.90
C THR A 10 14.25 -12.97 -12.91
N GLN A 11 14.55 -11.77 -12.41
CA GLN A 11 15.50 -11.56 -11.34
C GLN A 11 15.06 -12.25 -10.05
N HIS A 12 13.83 -11.98 -9.60
CA HIS A 12 13.27 -12.55 -8.37
C HIS A 12 13.28 -14.08 -8.40
N THR A 13 12.88 -14.70 -9.50
CA THR A 13 12.85 -16.17 -9.65
C THR A 13 14.26 -16.77 -9.74
N LEU A 14 15.15 -16.26 -10.60
CA LEU A 14 16.46 -16.89 -10.81
C LEU A 14 17.43 -16.70 -9.63
N GLN A 15 17.37 -15.56 -8.94
CA GLN A 15 18.29 -15.27 -7.83
C GLN A 15 18.05 -16.16 -6.60
N GLN A 16 16.84 -16.74 -6.45
CA GLN A 16 16.55 -17.78 -5.45
C GLN A 16 17.31 -19.09 -5.71
N ILE A 17 17.73 -19.36 -6.94
CA ILE A 17 18.47 -20.57 -7.34
C ILE A 17 19.98 -20.33 -7.23
N PHE A 18 20.48 -19.21 -7.73
CA PHE A 18 21.92 -18.90 -7.78
C PHE A 18 22.24 -17.40 -7.70
N SER A 19 23.43 -17.10 -7.16
CA SER A 19 24.02 -15.76 -7.18
C SER A 19 25.01 -15.52 -8.33
N LYS A 20 25.28 -16.55 -9.14
CA LYS A 20 26.10 -16.50 -10.37
C LYS A 20 25.52 -17.49 -11.42
N PRO A 21 25.33 -17.08 -12.69
CA PRO A 21 25.60 -15.77 -13.27
C PRO A 21 24.77 -14.65 -12.62
N LYS A 22 25.26 -13.40 -12.64
CA LYS A 22 24.49 -12.27 -12.09
C LYS A 22 23.33 -11.95 -13.03
N CYS A 23 22.11 -11.92 -12.49
CA CYS A 23 20.91 -11.49 -13.22
C CYS A 23 20.82 -9.95 -13.29
N THR A 24 21.81 -9.28 -13.89
CA THR A 24 21.74 -7.82 -14.06
C THR A 24 20.74 -7.43 -15.14
N GLU A 25 20.06 -6.31 -14.96
CA GLU A 25 19.15 -5.71 -15.94
C GLU A 25 19.77 -5.63 -17.35
N LYS A 26 21.02 -5.14 -17.46
CA LYS A 26 21.81 -5.10 -18.71
C LYS A 26 22.02 -6.46 -19.38
N LEU A 27 21.99 -7.57 -18.64
CA LEU A 27 22.01 -8.93 -19.18
C LEU A 27 20.61 -9.47 -19.50
N LEU A 28 19.54 -8.88 -18.96
CA LEU A 28 18.16 -9.32 -19.16
C LEU A 28 17.43 -8.50 -20.25
N ARG A 29 17.76 -7.23 -20.45
CA ARG A 29 17.33 -6.42 -21.62
C ARG A 29 17.85 -6.96 -22.96
N ARG A 30 18.95 -7.72 -22.96
CA ARG A 30 19.51 -8.37 -24.17
C ARG A 30 20.27 -9.66 -23.85
N PRO A 31 19.59 -10.75 -23.50
CA PRO A 31 20.22 -11.95 -22.94
C PRO A 31 20.98 -12.75 -24.00
N PRO A 32 22.33 -12.80 -23.96
CA PRO A 32 23.09 -13.57 -24.94
C PRO A 32 22.91 -15.07 -24.66
N LEU A 33 22.90 -15.90 -25.71
CA LEU A 33 22.75 -17.36 -25.59
C LEU A 33 23.68 -18.01 -24.54
N ARG A 34 24.90 -17.47 -24.37
CA ARG A 34 25.85 -17.95 -23.35
C ARG A 34 25.37 -17.69 -21.91
N TYR A 35 24.65 -16.59 -21.67
CA TYR A 35 24.01 -16.34 -20.38
C TYR A 35 22.88 -17.33 -20.11
N LEU A 36 22.03 -17.66 -21.10
CA LEU A 36 21.01 -18.72 -20.96
C LEU A 36 21.67 -20.07 -20.61
N ALA A 37 22.77 -20.42 -21.27
CA ALA A 37 23.55 -21.61 -20.97
C ALA A 37 24.12 -21.62 -19.54
N ASP A 38 24.64 -20.49 -19.09
CA ASP A 38 25.20 -20.35 -17.74
C ASP A 38 24.10 -20.34 -16.65
N VAL A 39 22.88 -19.87 -16.96
CA VAL A 39 21.68 -20.03 -16.12
C VAL A 39 21.28 -21.51 -15.99
N VAL A 40 21.19 -22.25 -17.11
CA VAL A 40 20.89 -23.69 -17.09
C VAL A 40 21.96 -24.48 -16.33
N ARG A 41 23.26 -24.19 -16.56
CA ARG A 41 24.38 -24.77 -15.81
C ARG A 41 24.30 -24.49 -14.31
N ALA A 42 24.00 -23.25 -13.92
CA ALA A 42 23.87 -22.85 -12.52
C ALA A 42 22.68 -23.54 -11.83
N THR A 43 21.57 -23.70 -12.54
CA THR A 43 20.38 -24.42 -12.05
C THR A 43 20.67 -25.91 -11.84
N ILE A 44 21.33 -26.57 -12.81
CA ILE A 44 21.79 -27.96 -12.65
C ILE A 44 22.73 -28.11 -11.45
N ALA A 45 23.66 -27.16 -11.25
CA ALA A 45 24.60 -27.15 -10.14
C ALA A 45 23.99 -26.82 -8.76
N LYS A 46 22.73 -26.37 -8.71
CA LYS A 46 22.07 -25.88 -7.48
C LYS A 46 20.83 -26.66 -7.06
N LYS A 47 19.96 -26.99 -8.01
CA LYS A 47 18.71 -27.73 -7.81
C LYS A 47 18.72 -29.12 -8.44
N GLY A 48 19.77 -29.49 -9.18
CA GLY A 48 19.87 -30.79 -9.85
C GLY A 48 18.99 -30.93 -11.10
N PHE A 49 18.13 -29.95 -11.41
CA PHE A 49 17.32 -29.91 -12.63
C PHE A 49 17.99 -29.05 -13.72
N PRO A 50 17.96 -29.46 -15.01
CA PRO A 50 17.68 -30.78 -15.55
C PRO A 50 18.97 -31.60 -15.72
N ALA A 51 19.48 -32.23 -14.64
CA ALA A 51 20.67 -33.08 -14.74
C ALA A 51 20.46 -34.22 -15.73
N LYS A 52 21.55 -34.63 -16.41
CA LYS A 52 21.57 -35.68 -17.46
C LYS A 52 20.78 -35.35 -18.73
N TYR A 53 19.94 -34.31 -18.76
CA TYR A 53 19.21 -33.89 -19.98
C TYR A 53 20.14 -33.31 -21.06
N TYR A 54 21.17 -32.58 -20.63
CA TYR A 54 22.23 -32.08 -21.49
C TYR A 54 23.53 -32.88 -21.29
N SER A 55 24.23 -33.17 -22.39
CA SER A 55 25.63 -33.56 -22.38
C SER A 55 26.52 -32.34 -22.11
N LYS A 56 27.85 -32.51 -22.00
CA LYS A 56 28.76 -31.37 -21.77
C LYS A 56 28.94 -30.55 -23.05
N GLU A 57 28.99 -31.26 -24.16
CA GLU A 57 29.24 -30.82 -25.52
C GLU A 57 28.07 -30.00 -26.08
N GLU A 58 26.83 -30.25 -25.60
CA GLU A 58 25.64 -29.48 -25.98
C GLU A 58 25.63 -28.03 -25.46
N PHE A 59 26.59 -27.64 -24.62
CA PHE A 59 26.80 -26.24 -24.23
C PHE A 59 27.94 -25.56 -25.02
N ASP A 60 28.57 -26.24 -25.98
CA ASP A 60 29.66 -25.70 -26.80
C ASP A 60 29.14 -25.25 -28.18
N PHE A 61 28.94 -23.94 -28.30
CA PHE A 61 28.22 -23.30 -29.40
C PHE A 61 29.03 -23.11 -30.70
N GLU A 62 29.73 -24.15 -31.16
CA GLU A 62 30.67 -24.09 -32.29
C GLU A 62 30.04 -23.61 -33.61
N ASN A 63 28.79 -23.99 -33.88
CA ASN A 63 28.07 -23.67 -35.11
C ASN A 63 26.62 -23.23 -34.83
N LYS A 64 25.90 -22.77 -35.87
CA LYS A 64 24.51 -22.27 -35.73
C LYS A 64 23.53 -23.38 -35.30
N ASP A 65 23.75 -24.60 -35.78
CA ASP A 65 22.82 -25.71 -35.58
C ASP A 65 22.90 -26.25 -34.15
N ALA A 66 24.10 -26.26 -33.53
CA ALA A 66 24.29 -26.52 -32.11
C ALA A 66 23.58 -25.49 -31.21
N LYS A 67 23.59 -24.20 -31.60
CA LYS A 67 22.86 -23.13 -30.89
C LYS A 67 21.35 -23.33 -30.94
N LEU A 68 20.82 -23.73 -32.10
CA LEU A 68 19.41 -24.07 -32.26
C LEU A 68 19.07 -25.33 -31.46
N ALA A 69 19.84 -26.41 -31.57
CA ALA A 69 19.59 -27.67 -30.86
C ALA A 69 19.53 -27.50 -29.33
N PHE A 70 20.41 -26.68 -28.74
CA PHE A 70 20.37 -26.35 -27.31
C PHE A 70 19.05 -25.67 -26.90
N LEU A 71 18.59 -24.70 -27.71
CA LEU A 71 17.36 -23.95 -27.44
C LEU A 71 16.11 -24.80 -27.67
N GLU A 72 16.04 -25.56 -28.76
CA GLU A 72 14.90 -26.48 -29.02
C GLU A 72 14.79 -27.56 -27.93
N LYS A 73 15.91 -28.04 -27.37
CA LYS A 73 15.90 -28.87 -26.14
C LYS A 73 15.29 -28.12 -24.95
N LEU A 74 15.70 -26.87 -24.71
CA LEU A 74 15.18 -26.07 -23.59
C LEU A 74 13.67 -25.82 -23.74
N PHE A 75 13.22 -25.54 -24.97
CA PHE A 75 11.81 -25.33 -25.30
C PHE A 75 10.99 -26.60 -25.12
N HIS A 76 11.51 -27.76 -25.57
CA HIS A 76 10.85 -29.06 -25.39
C HIS A 76 10.72 -29.42 -23.91
N LEU A 77 11.79 -29.24 -23.12
CA LEU A 77 11.77 -29.48 -21.68
C LEU A 77 10.77 -28.58 -20.96
N VAL A 78 10.87 -27.26 -21.10
CA VAL A 78 9.97 -26.31 -20.41
C VAL A 78 8.54 -26.50 -20.90
N GLY A 79 8.35 -26.75 -22.19
CA GLY A 79 7.02 -26.99 -22.77
C GLY A 79 6.37 -28.27 -22.25
N VAL A 80 7.11 -29.39 -22.16
CA VAL A 80 6.66 -30.62 -21.49
C VAL A 80 6.31 -30.36 -20.04
N CYS A 81 7.16 -29.63 -19.31
CA CYS A 81 6.90 -29.32 -17.90
C CYS A 81 5.66 -28.43 -17.72
N GLN A 82 5.33 -27.55 -18.66
CA GLN A 82 4.14 -26.68 -18.59
C GLN A 82 2.90 -27.24 -19.30
N GLY A 83 3.00 -28.36 -20.03
CA GLY A 83 1.91 -28.87 -20.87
C GLY A 83 1.52 -27.96 -22.04
N LYS A 84 2.34 -26.96 -22.39
CA LYS A 84 2.08 -25.98 -23.47
C LYS A 84 3.33 -25.69 -24.28
N LYS A 85 3.19 -25.24 -25.54
CA LYS A 85 4.35 -24.85 -26.35
C LYS A 85 4.91 -23.51 -25.88
N VAL A 86 6.24 -23.43 -25.81
CA VAL A 86 6.99 -22.18 -25.68
C VAL A 86 6.78 -21.32 -26.93
N GLN A 87 6.56 -20.01 -26.76
CA GLN A 87 6.15 -19.12 -27.86
C GLN A 87 7.32 -18.41 -28.58
N VAL A 88 8.47 -18.24 -27.90
CA VAL A 88 9.69 -17.63 -28.46
C VAL A 88 10.37 -18.54 -29.49
N LYS A 89 10.95 -17.96 -30.55
CA LYS A 89 11.67 -18.71 -31.59
C LYS A 89 13.17 -18.78 -31.30
N ALA A 90 13.80 -19.94 -31.49
CA ALA A 90 15.24 -20.12 -31.24
C ALA A 90 16.12 -19.19 -32.11
N SER A 91 15.66 -18.86 -33.33
CA SER A 91 16.30 -17.86 -34.19
C SER A 91 16.27 -16.44 -33.61
N SER A 92 15.21 -16.08 -32.90
CA SER A 92 15.00 -14.75 -32.33
C SER A 92 15.89 -14.53 -31.11
N ILE A 93 15.98 -15.53 -30.22
CA ILE A 93 16.95 -15.54 -29.10
C ILE A 93 18.39 -15.40 -29.62
N ILE A 94 18.75 -16.12 -30.70
CA ILE A 94 20.11 -16.04 -31.29
C ILE A 94 20.39 -14.66 -31.91
N ALA A 95 19.37 -13.94 -32.40
CA ALA A 95 19.49 -12.57 -32.89
C ALA A 95 19.46 -11.51 -31.76
N GLY A 96 18.90 -11.86 -30.60
CA GLY A 96 18.67 -10.95 -29.47
C GLY A 96 17.42 -10.09 -29.65
N VAL A 97 16.34 -10.69 -30.16
CA VAL A 97 14.97 -10.12 -30.27
C VAL A 97 13.97 -11.11 -29.62
N GLU A 98 12.69 -10.74 -29.47
CA GLU A 98 11.71 -11.49 -28.64
C GLU A 98 12.19 -11.61 -27.17
N VAL A 99 12.62 -10.47 -26.59
CA VAL A 99 13.26 -10.41 -25.26
C VAL A 99 12.29 -10.77 -24.14
N VAL A 100 11.08 -10.22 -24.14
CA VAL A 100 10.06 -10.51 -23.12
C VAL A 100 9.74 -12.00 -23.08
N ASP A 101 9.56 -12.64 -24.24
CA ASP A 101 9.29 -14.08 -24.36
C ASP A 101 10.51 -14.93 -23.93
N THR A 102 11.73 -14.44 -24.18
CA THR A 102 12.97 -15.05 -23.68
C THR A 102 13.05 -15.00 -22.14
N LEU A 103 12.56 -13.92 -21.53
CA LEU A 103 12.48 -13.77 -20.07
C LEU A 103 11.37 -14.65 -19.48
N GLN A 104 10.18 -14.71 -20.10
CA GLN A 104 9.12 -15.65 -19.73
C GLN A 104 9.59 -17.11 -19.72
N LEU A 105 10.40 -17.51 -20.71
CA LEU A 105 11.02 -18.84 -20.77
C LEU A 105 11.97 -19.09 -19.59
N LEU A 106 12.84 -18.13 -19.26
CA LEU A 106 13.78 -18.24 -18.14
C LEU A 106 13.07 -18.26 -16.78
N ASN A 107 12.06 -17.41 -16.58
CA ASN A 107 11.22 -17.40 -15.40
C ASN A 107 10.44 -18.72 -15.25
N SER A 108 9.85 -19.23 -16.34
CA SER A 108 9.19 -20.53 -16.37
C SER A 108 10.11 -21.68 -15.95
N PHE A 109 11.31 -21.75 -16.55
CA PHE A 109 12.34 -22.71 -16.21
C PHE A 109 12.77 -22.61 -14.73
N GLY A 110 12.91 -21.38 -14.21
CA GLY A 110 13.24 -21.13 -12.82
C GLY A 110 12.15 -21.57 -11.84
N LYS A 111 10.87 -21.28 -12.12
CA LYS A 111 9.73 -21.72 -11.30
C LYS A 111 9.66 -23.25 -11.20
N ILE A 112 9.82 -23.94 -12.34
CA ILE A 112 9.90 -25.42 -12.38
C ILE A 112 11.07 -25.94 -11.54
N ALA A 113 12.25 -25.30 -11.63
CA ALA A 113 13.44 -25.70 -10.89
C ALA A 113 13.39 -25.41 -9.38
N LEU A 114 12.56 -24.47 -8.93
CA LEU A 114 12.41 -24.13 -7.52
C LEU A 114 11.53 -25.14 -6.77
N ASP A 115 10.48 -25.65 -7.40
CA ASP A 115 9.52 -26.59 -6.81
C ASP A 115 10.10 -28.00 -6.64
N GLU A 116 10.35 -28.39 -5.39
CA GLU A 116 10.89 -29.70 -5.02
C GLU A 116 9.82 -30.82 -4.98
N LYS A 117 8.54 -30.51 -5.26
CA LYS A 117 7.47 -31.50 -5.46
C LYS A 117 7.31 -31.92 -6.91
N PHE A 118 7.74 -31.09 -7.87
CA PHE A 118 7.60 -31.38 -9.29
C PHE A 118 8.55 -32.53 -9.70
N PRO A 119 8.10 -33.55 -10.45
CA PRO A 119 8.90 -34.75 -10.73
C PRO A 119 10.00 -34.51 -11.80
N HIS A 120 11.06 -33.79 -11.41
CA HIS A 120 12.18 -33.35 -12.26
C HIS A 120 12.87 -34.47 -13.06
N ASP A 121 13.26 -35.57 -12.40
CA ASP A 121 13.96 -36.70 -13.05
C ASP A 121 13.02 -37.43 -14.05
N GLU A 122 11.70 -37.46 -13.79
CA GLU A 122 10.70 -38.08 -14.67
C GLU A 122 10.41 -37.20 -15.89
N ALA A 123 10.31 -35.88 -15.72
CA ALA A 123 10.18 -34.93 -16.82
C ALA A 123 11.38 -35.01 -17.77
N VAL A 124 12.60 -35.09 -17.21
CA VAL A 124 13.83 -35.32 -17.99
C VAL A 124 13.81 -36.66 -18.71
N ALA A 125 13.39 -37.74 -18.04
CA ALA A 125 13.27 -39.06 -18.67
C ALA A 125 12.23 -39.07 -19.81
N HIS A 126 11.08 -38.42 -19.63
CA HIS A 126 10.04 -38.27 -20.65
C HIS A 126 10.57 -37.54 -21.88
N CYS A 127 11.24 -36.39 -21.69
CA CYS A 127 11.84 -35.65 -22.79
C CYS A 127 12.93 -36.46 -23.51
N LEU A 128 13.81 -37.16 -22.78
CA LEU A 128 14.83 -38.05 -23.37
C LEU A 128 14.24 -39.25 -24.12
N SER A 129 13.03 -39.70 -23.76
CA SER A 129 12.31 -40.77 -24.46
C SER A 129 11.60 -40.32 -25.74
N GLY A 130 11.58 -39.01 -26.01
CA GLY A 130 10.85 -38.42 -27.15
C GLY A 130 9.37 -38.15 -26.87
N GLY A 131 8.98 -38.06 -25.59
CA GLY A 131 7.60 -37.79 -25.17
C GLY A 131 7.06 -36.44 -25.67
N THR A 132 5.76 -36.39 -25.94
CA THR A 132 5.08 -35.16 -26.38
C THR A 132 4.70 -34.28 -25.19
N ILE A 133 4.47 -32.99 -25.47
CA ILE A 133 4.07 -31.98 -24.46
C ILE A 133 2.79 -32.38 -23.71
N GLU A 134 1.80 -32.93 -24.43
CA GLU A 134 0.49 -33.32 -23.89
C GLU A 134 0.50 -34.64 -23.11
N SER A 135 1.64 -35.35 -23.05
CA SER A 135 1.74 -36.68 -22.41
C SER A 135 2.52 -36.72 -21.08
N PHE A 136 2.78 -35.55 -20.48
CA PHE A 136 3.36 -35.43 -19.14
C PHE A 136 2.45 -34.56 -18.24
N PRO A 137 2.37 -34.82 -16.91
CA PRO A 137 1.66 -33.95 -16.00
C PRO A 137 2.25 -32.54 -15.98
N SER A 138 1.46 -31.52 -16.33
CA SER A 138 1.94 -30.14 -16.30
C SER A 138 2.18 -29.64 -14.88
N PHE A 139 3.07 -28.67 -14.73
CA PHE A 139 3.43 -28.00 -13.49
C PHE A 139 2.20 -27.50 -12.71
N ASP A 140 1.23 -26.93 -13.44
CA ASP A 140 -0.03 -26.42 -12.91
C ASP A 140 -1.04 -27.53 -12.56
N ALA A 141 -0.85 -28.75 -13.07
CA ALA A 141 -1.63 -29.93 -12.70
C ALA A 141 -1.04 -30.64 -11.48
N VAL A 142 0.29 -30.84 -11.44
CA VAL A 142 1.00 -31.43 -10.30
C VAL A 142 0.79 -30.61 -9.02
N ASN A 143 0.75 -29.27 -9.13
CA ASN A 143 0.52 -28.40 -7.98
C ASN A 143 -0.94 -28.28 -7.52
N LYS A 144 -1.95 -28.77 -8.29
CA LYS A 144 -3.35 -28.75 -7.85
C LYS A 144 -3.63 -29.70 -6.69
N ASP A 145 -3.02 -30.88 -6.68
CA ASP A 145 -3.23 -31.85 -5.59
C ASP A 145 -2.67 -31.36 -4.25
N ALA A 146 -1.67 -30.46 -4.28
CA ALA A 146 -1.10 -29.83 -3.09
C ALA A 146 -2.03 -28.77 -2.44
N GLU A 147 -3.04 -28.24 -3.14
CA GLU A 147 -4.05 -27.33 -2.55
C GLU A 147 -5.17 -28.06 -1.79
N SER A 148 -5.27 -29.40 -1.92
CA SER A 148 -6.42 -30.19 -1.45
C SER A 148 -6.60 -30.32 0.07
N PHE A 149 -5.64 -29.85 0.88
CA PHE A 149 -5.63 -30.04 2.34
C PHE A 149 -5.48 -28.76 3.20
N SER A 150 -5.91 -27.60 2.70
CA SER A 150 -6.29 -26.47 3.56
C SER A 150 -7.32 -25.60 2.84
N ASN A 151 -8.58 -26.04 2.82
CA ASN A 151 -9.63 -25.46 1.98
C ASN A 151 -10.26 -24.21 2.63
N ASP A 152 -9.48 -23.13 2.74
CA ASP A 152 -10.02 -21.78 2.94
C ASP A 152 -9.06 -20.70 2.37
N LYS A 153 -9.32 -20.28 1.12
CA LYS A 153 -8.45 -19.34 0.41
C LYS A 153 -8.44 -17.95 1.07
N ASN A 154 -9.51 -17.56 1.77
CA ASN A 154 -9.56 -16.34 2.56
C ASN A 154 -8.54 -16.36 3.70
N ILE A 155 -8.53 -17.42 4.52
CA ILE A 155 -7.65 -17.53 5.70
C ILE A 155 -6.17 -17.49 5.29
N GLN A 156 -5.76 -18.17 4.21
CA GLN A 156 -4.39 -18.03 3.71
C GLN A 156 -4.08 -16.60 3.20
N SER A 157 -5.04 -15.92 2.56
CA SER A 157 -4.85 -14.53 2.13
C SER A 157 -4.64 -13.59 3.32
N ASP A 158 -5.42 -13.77 4.39
CA ASP A 158 -5.38 -12.95 5.59
C ASP A 158 -4.17 -13.24 6.46
N LEU A 159 -3.74 -14.50 6.56
CA LEU A 159 -2.47 -14.85 7.21
C LEU A 159 -1.28 -14.20 6.47
N LYS A 160 -1.28 -14.22 5.13
CA LYS A 160 -0.28 -13.51 4.31
C LYS A 160 -0.37 -11.98 4.45
N LYS A 161 -1.54 -11.40 4.72
CA LYS A 161 -1.69 -9.97 5.10
C LYS A 161 -1.12 -9.72 6.51
N GLN A 162 -1.45 -10.54 7.50
CA GLN A 162 -0.97 -10.43 8.88
C GLN A 162 0.56 -10.52 8.99
N ILE A 163 1.19 -11.45 8.25
CA ILE A 163 2.64 -11.61 8.19
C ILE A 163 3.31 -10.38 7.55
N ARG A 164 2.79 -9.89 6.42
CA ARG A 164 3.30 -8.65 5.77
C ARG A 164 3.17 -7.43 6.67
N ASN A 165 2.10 -7.34 7.44
CA ASN A 165 1.88 -6.27 8.41
C ASN A 165 2.81 -6.33 9.64
N CYS A 166 3.64 -7.37 9.81
CA CYS A 166 4.65 -7.43 10.86
C CYS A 166 5.94 -6.71 10.41
N THR A 167 5.97 -5.38 10.53
CA THR A 167 7.09 -4.54 10.09
C THR A 167 8.23 -4.46 11.11
N GLY A 168 7.92 -4.42 12.42
CA GLY A 168 8.85 -4.03 13.48
C GLY A 168 8.58 -2.65 14.09
N ASP A 169 7.60 -1.91 13.58
CA ASP A 169 7.04 -0.65 14.07
C ASP A 169 6.90 -0.60 15.62
N LEU A 170 7.32 0.51 16.24
CA LEU A 170 7.37 0.65 17.71
C LEU A 170 5.98 0.64 18.36
N THR A 171 5.05 1.45 17.88
CA THR A 171 3.73 1.60 18.51
C THR A 171 2.77 0.49 18.09
N GLN A 172 2.90 -0.06 16.89
CA GLN A 172 2.21 -1.28 16.46
C GLN A 172 2.66 -2.47 17.31
N THR A 173 3.97 -2.65 17.57
CA THR A 173 4.47 -3.69 18.49
C THR A 173 3.91 -3.48 19.89
N LYS A 174 3.93 -2.24 20.39
CA LYS A 174 3.34 -1.86 21.69
C LYS A 174 1.85 -2.16 21.75
N TYR A 175 1.09 -1.86 20.70
CA TYR A 175 -0.34 -2.12 20.61
C TYR A 175 -0.64 -3.63 20.58
N LEU A 176 0.03 -4.38 19.70
CA LEU A 176 -0.15 -5.82 19.57
C LEU A 176 0.19 -6.57 20.87
N LEU A 177 1.32 -6.26 21.50
CA LEU A 177 1.71 -6.89 22.76
C LEU A 177 0.74 -6.56 23.90
N ASN A 178 0.41 -5.28 24.11
CA ASN A 178 -0.53 -4.91 25.17
C ASN A 178 -1.99 -5.31 24.86
N SER A 179 -2.31 -5.79 23.64
CA SER A 179 -3.61 -6.41 23.32
C SER A 179 -3.74 -7.86 23.80
N VAL A 180 -2.62 -8.53 24.12
CA VAL A 180 -2.56 -9.93 24.56
C VAL A 180 -2.14 -10.02 26.02
N ILE A 181 -1.11 -9.27 26.43
CA ILE A 181 -0.51 -9.35 27.76
C ILE A 181 -0.61 -8.03 28.53
N SER A 182 -0.90 -8.11 29.84
CA SER A 182 -0.90 -6.95 30.75
C SER A 182 0.37 -6.83 31.59
N LYS A 183 1.19 -7.90 31.64
CA LYS A 183 2.48 -8.00 32.32
C LYS A 183 3.39 -8.96 31.53
N PRO A 184 4.70 -8.70 31.41
CA PRO A 184 5.38 -7.45 31.77
C PRO A 184 4.83 -6.24 30.97
N ARG A 185 5.00 -5.02 31.49
CA ARG A 185 4.47 -3.82 30.82
C ARG A 185 5.34 -3.45 29.62
N CYS A 186 4.78 -3.54 28.41
CA CYS A 186 5.45 -3.15 27.18
C CYS A 186 5.39 -1.62 27.00
N SER A 187 6.26 -0.89 27.71
CA SER A 187 6.51 0.55 27.50
C SER A 187 7.41 0.79 26.29
N THR A 188 7.33 1.97 25.64
CA THR A 188 8.21 2.34 24.52
C THR A 188 9.68 2.16 24.88
N LYS A 189 10.10 2.65 26.06
CA LYS A 189 11.47 2.49 26.59
C LYS A 189 11.97 1.05 26.79
N LEU A 190 11.08 0.05 26.76
CA LEU A 190 11.43 -1.38 26.75
C LEU A 190 11.33 -2.02 25.36
N LEU A 191 10.78 -1.32 24.37
CA LEU A 191 10.66 -1.75 22.98
C LEU A 191 11.68 -1.05 22.05
N GLU A 192 12.12 0.17 22.41
CA GLU A 192 13.22 0.91 21.80
C GLU A 192 14.55 0.12 21.85
N LYS A 193 14.79 -0.64 22.93
CA LYS A 193 15.98 -1.50 23.09
C LYS A 193 15.68 -2.72 23.99
N PRO A 194 14.99 -3.76 23.47
CA PRO A 194 14.44 -4.84 24.29
C PRO A 194 15.50 -5.65 25.05
N PRO A 195 15.53 -5.62 26.40
CA PRO A 195 16.41 -6.50 27.16
C PRO A 195 15.91 -7.94 27.02
N LEU A 196 16.78 -8.91 26.73
CA LEU A 196 16.34 -10.30 26.49
C LEU A 196 15.48 -10.91 27.60
N ARG A 197 15.73 -10.55 28.88
CA ARG A 197 14.86 -11.01 29.97
C ARG A 197 13.41 -10.56 29.77
N PHE A 198 13.20 -9.32 29.31
CA PHE A 198 11.88 -8.81 28.96
C PHE A 198 11.33 -9.50 27.70
N ILE A 199 12.15 -9.76 26.67
CA ILE A 199 11.72 -10.58 25.50
C ILE A 199 11.19 -11.95 25.96
N HIS A 200 11.93 -12.62 26.86
CA HIS A 200 11.56 -13.91 27.42
C HIS A 200 10.28 -13.83 28.28
N ASP A 201 10.25 -12.93 29.26
CA ASP A 201 9.09 -12.70 30.13
C ASP A 201 7.83 -12.30 29.30
N VAL A 202 7.99 -11.69 28.12
CA VAL A 202 6.92 -11.40 27.13
C VAL A 202 6.50 -12.66 26.36
N VAL A 203 7.42 -13.43 25.79
CA VAL A 203 7.14 -14.64 24.99
C VAL A 203 6.36 -15.68 25.81
N ILE A 204 6.77 -15.93 27.05
CA ILE A 204 6.07 -16.84 27.96
C ILE A 204 4.67 -16.30 28.32
N ALA A 205 4.53 -14.98 28.51
CA ALA A 205 3.25 -14.36 28.81
C ALA A 205 2.27 -14.40 27.62
N ILE A 206 2.75 -14.25 26.38
CA ILE A 206 1.92 -14.39 25.15
C ILE A 206 1.44 -15.83 25.03
N ALA A 207 2.36 -16.81 25.14
CA ALA A 207 2.03 -18.22 25.02
C ALA A 207 0.99 -18.65 26.07
N SER A 208 1.15 -18.18 27.31
CA SER A 208 0.18 -18.40 28.40
C SER A 208 -1.16 -17.65 28.25
N ALA A 209 -1.28 -16.69 27.33
CA ALA A 209 -2.49 -15.90 27.11
C ALA A 209 -3.33 -16.39 25.92
N GLU A 210 -2.69 -17.04 24.94
CA GLU A 210 -3.32 -17.65 23.74
C GLU A 210 -3.22 -19.19 23.73
N ASP A 211 -2.92 -19.80 24.89
CA ASP A 211 -2.85 -21.25 25.15
C ASP A 211 -1.88 -22.06 24.25
N MET A 212 -0.72 -21.46 23.93
CA MET A 212 0.34 -22.08 23.14
C MET A 212 1.29 -22.92 23.99
N ASP A 213 1.38 -24.22 23.68
CA ASP A 213 2.30 -25.16 24.33
C ASP A 213 3.76 -25.03 23.83
N LEU A 214 4.51 -24.15 24.47
CA LEU A 214 5.95 -23.98 24.22
C LEU A 214 6.83 -25.14 24.72
N THR A 215 6.33 -26.16 25.43
CA THR A 215 7.17 -27.29 25.88
C THR A 215 7.73 -28.12 24.72
N LYS A 216 7.09 -28.03 23.54
CA LYS A 216 7.54 -28.64 22.28
C LYS A 216 8.72 -27.88 21.63
N VAL A 217 9.00 -26.65 22.06
CA VAL A 217 10.00 -25.73 21.46
C VAL A 217 11.13 -25.42 22.44
N LEU A 218 10.82 -25.30 23.73
CA LEU A 218 11.73 -24.92 24.82
C LEU A 218 11.72 -26.00 25.91
N SER A 219 12.90 -26.30 26.47
CA SER A 219 12.97 -27.21 27.62
C SER A 219 12.37 -26.58 28.89
N GLU A 220 11.95 -27.39 29.85
CA GLU A 220 11.50 -26.93 31.18
C GLU A 220 12.49 -25.96 31.84
N SER A 221 13.79 -26.17 31.61
CA SER A 221 14.84 -25.28 32.11
C SER A 221 14.82 -23.90 31.45
N GLU A 222 14.48 -23.82 30.17
CA GLU A 222 14.45 -22.60 29.38
C GLU A 222 13.13 -21.82 29.55
N LEU A 223 12.03 -22.44 29.99
CA LEU A 223 10.77 -21.76 30.28
C LEU A 223 10.84 -20.76 31.47
N ASN A 224 11.94 -20.73 32.21
CA ASN A 224 12.16 -19.84 33.35
C ASN A 224 13.26 -18.81 33.06
N SER A 225 12.92 -17.51 32.99
CA SER A 225 13.86 -16.42 32.67
C SER A 225 15.03 -16.29 33.65
N SER A 226 14.94 -16.88 34.85
CA SER A 226 16.06 -16.93 35.79
C SER A 226 17.13 -17.98 35.46
N ASN A 227 16.88 -18.91 34.54
CA ASN A 227 17.87 -19.88 34.07
C ASN A 227 18.63 -19.40 32.82
N VAL A 228 18.01 -18.59 31.97
CA VAL A 228 18.57 -18.10 30.70
C VAL A 228 19.52 -16.90 30.92
N LYS A 229 20.58 -17.13 31.73
CA LYS A 229 21.55 -16.10 32.16
C LYS A 229 22.77 -15.98 31.26
N GLU A 230 23.40 -17.09 30.88
CA GLU A 230 24.67 -17.09 30.13
C GLU A 230 24.45 -16.76 28.66
N LYS A 231 25.44 -16.12 28.02
CA LYS A 231 25.32 -15.60 26.64
C LYS A 231 24.93 -16.69 25.63
N GLU A 232 25.45 -17.90 25.83
CA GLU A 232 25.25 -19.06 24.98
C GLU A 232 23.82 -19.62 25.12
N ALA A 233 23.31 -19.71 26.36
CA ALA A 233 21.92 -20.10 26.63
C ALA A 233 20.92 -19.07 26.09
N LYS A 234 21.26 -17.78 26.17
CA LYS A 234 20.50 -16.66 25.60
C LYS A 234 20.40 -16.73 24.08
N ILE A 235 21.49 -17.09 23.40
CA ILE A 235 21.52 -17.31 21.95
C ILE A 235 20.72 -18.56 21.58
N ALA A 236 20.86 -19.67 22.33
CA ALA A 236 20.12 -20.91 22.08
C ALA A 236 18.59 -20.75 22.19
N PHE A 237 18.11 -19.98 23.17
CA PHE A 237 16.69 -19.62 23.31
C PHE A 237 16.18 -18.86 22.07
N LEU A 238 16.92 -17.86 21.58
CA LEU A 238 16.52 -17.10 20.40
C LEU A 238 16.53 -17.93 19.12
N ILE A 239 17.51 -18.82 18.95
CA ILE A 239 17.57 -19.71 17.77
C ILE A 239 16.32 -20.59 17.70
N LYS A 240 15.92 -21.21 18.82
CA LYS A 240 14.69 -22.04 18.88
C LYS A 240 13.43 -21.24 18.59
N LEU A 241 13.35 -20.00 19.09
CA LEU A 241 12.20 -19.13 18.88
C LEU A 241 12.08 -18.65 17.43
N ILE A 242 13.20 -18.30 16.79
CA ILE A 242 13.25 -17.89 15.37
C ILE A 242 12.92 -19.09 14.48
N ASP A 243 13.61 -20.22 14.64
CA ASP A 243 13.41 -21.45 13.88
C ASP A 243 11.94 -21.95 13.92
N HIS A 244 11.27 -21.81 15.07
CA HIS A 244 9.85 -22.13 15.21
C HIS A 244 8.93 -21.20 14.40
N VAL A 245 9.18 -19.89 14.44
CA VAL A 245 8.42 -18.89 13.65
C VAL A 245 8.68 -19.05 12.15
N GLU A 246 9.94 -19.23 11.74
CA GLU A 246 10.34 -19.46 10.34
C GLU A 246 9.64 -20.69 9.76
N LYS A 247 9.69 -21.83 10.47
CA LYS A 247 9.04 -23.08 10.05
C LYS A 247 7.52 -23.00 9.97
N ARG A 248 6.88 -22.29 10.90
CA ARG A 248 5.40 -22.22 10.95
C ARG A 248 4.79 -21.29 9.91
N PHE A 249 5.56 -20.33 9.40
CA PHE A 249 5.15 -19.41 8.33
C PHE A 249 5.83 -19.65 6.97
N SER A 250 6.73 -20.64 6.87
CA SER A 250 7.56 -20.90 5.68
C SER A 250 8.33 -19.66 5.21
N LEU A 251 8.90 -18.93 6.17
CA LEU A 251 9.53 -17.62 5.99
C LEU A 251 10.99 -17.67 6.45
N GLN A 252 11.91 -16.97 5.77
CA GLN A 252 13.23 -16.67 6.32
C GLN A 252 13.25 -15.30 6.99
N LEU A 253 13.90 -15.22 8.16
CA LEU A 253 14.08 -14.01 8.93
C LEU A 253 15.57 -13.67 9.01
N ASP A 254 15.99 -12.59 8.34
CA ASP A 254 17.34 -12.03 8.44
C ASP A 254 17.58 -11.45 9.86
N MET A 255 17.91 -12.33 10.80
CA MET A 255 18.01 -12.04 12.23
C MET A 255 19.25 -12.70 12.83
N ASN A 256 20.06 -11.91 13.54
CA ASN A 256 21.25 -12.41 14.21
C ASN A 256 21.05 -12.47 15.73
N PRO A 257 20.88 -13.67 16.34
CA PRO A 257 20.72 -13.83 17.79
C PRO A 257 21.77 -13.10 18.63
N SER A 258 23.02 -12.99 18.16
CA SER A 258 24.07 -12.29 18.91
C SER A 258 23.88 -10.77 18.93
N ARG A 259 23.41 -10.16 17.83
CA ARG A 259 23.09 -8.72 17.77
C ARG A 259 21.80 -8.39 18.56
N ILE A 260 20.84 -9.32 18.63
CA ILE A 260 19.65 -9.20 19.49
C ILE A 260 20.04 -9.26 20.98
N VAL A 261 20.89 -10.20 21.40
CA VAL A 261 21.38 -10.28 22.79
C VAL A 261 22.19 -9.03 23.19
N ALA A 262 22.87 -8.39 22.23
CA ALA A 262 23.55 -7.11 22.43
C ALA A 262 22.60 -5.88 22.38
N GLY A 263 21.35 -6.06 21.98
CA GLY A 263 20.38 -4.98 21.79
C GLY A 263 20.75 -4.01 20.66
N LYS A 264 21.47 -4.45 19.62
CA LYS A 264 21.66 -3.64 18.39
C LYS A 264 20.40 -3.70 17.50
N ASP A 265 19.85 -4.88 17.26
CA ASP A 265 18.80 -5.07 16.23
C ASP A 265 17.38 -4.89 16.78
N ALA A 266 17.07 -3.71 17.30
CA ALA A 266 15.81 -3.44 18.02
C ALA A 266 14.56 -3.60 17.15
N GLU A 267 14.58 -3.13 15.90
CA GLU A 267 13.47 -3.26 14.94
C GLU A 267 13.19 -4.72 14.56
N LYS A 268 14.22 -5.48 14.18
CA LYS A 268 14.12 -6.92 13.90
C LYS A 268 13.61 -7.70 15.13
N THR A 269 14.02 -7.29 16.33
CA THR A 269 13.51 -7.85 17.60
C THR A 269 12.02 -7.54 17.81
N ARG A 270 11.58 -6.31 17.51
CA ARG A 270 10.16 -5.91 17.51
C ARG A 270 9.36 -6.77 16.51
N LYS A 271 9.87 -6.96 15.29
CA LYS A 271 9.26 -7.78 14.22
C LYS A 271 9.06 -9.25 14.63
N LEU A 272 10.04 -9.89 15.25
CA LEU A 272 9.90 -11.26 15.77
C LEU A 272 8.79 -11.35 16.85
N LEU A 273 8.67 -10.36 17.73
CA LEU A 273 7.59 -10.32 18.73
C LEU A 273 6.21 -10.11 18.11
N GLN A 274 6.09 -9.30 17.05
CA GLN A 274 4.85 -9.16 16.27
C GLN A 274 4.46 -10.49 15.61
N LEU A 275 5.41 -11.15 14.93
CA LEU A 275 5.22 -12.45 14.29
C LEU A 275 4.84 -13.53 15.32
N PHE A 276 5.44 -13.53 16.51
CA PHE A 276 5.11 -14.48 17.57
C PHE A 276 3.70 -14.25 18.17
N VAL A 277 3.20 -13.02 18.23
CA VAL A 277 1.78 -12.75 18.59
C VAL A 277 0.84 -13.29 17.50
N THR A 278 1.17 -13.06 16.23
CA THR A 278 0.40 -13.59 15.09
C THR A 278 0.40 -15.13 15.09
N LEU A 279 1.55 -15.75 15.39
CA LEU A 279 1.74 -17.18 15.53
C LEU A 279 0.81 -17.77 16.60
N ALA A 280 0.88 -17.25 17.82
CA ALA A 280 0.10 -17.75 18.95
C ALA A 280 -1.42 -17.65 18.72
N LYS A 281 -1.89 -16.54 18.13
CA LYS A 281 -3.31 -16.35 17.77
C LYS A 281 -3.80 -17.33 16.71
N ASN A 282 -2.96 -17.69 15.72
CA ASN A 282 -3.35 -18.64 14.68
C ASN A 282 -3.23 -20.10 15.16
N GLU A 283 -2.29 -20.43 16.06
CA GLU A 283 -2.25 -21.75 16.70
C GLU A 283 -3.50 -21.99 17.55
N ARG A 284 -3.93 -20.98 18.31
CA ARG A 284 -5.17 -21.01 19.10
C ARG A 284 -6.41 -21.32 18.27
N MET A 285 -6.57 -20.68 17.11
CA MET A 285 -7.73 -20.89 16.23
C MET A 285 -7.86 -22.37 15.82
N HIS A 286 -6.74 -23.07 15.59
CA HIS A 286 -6.75 -24.51 15.31
C HIS A 286 -6.94 -25.39 16.56
N SER A 287 -6.76 -24.87 17.77
CA SER A 287 -7.01 -25.62 19.01
C SER A 287 -8.50 -25.66 19.38
N GLU A 288 -9.26 -24.60 19.08
CA GLU A 288 -10.69 -24.50 19.41
C GLU A 288 -11.56 -25.43 18.52
N ASP A 289 -11.05 -25.88 17.36
CA ASP A 289 -11.65 -26.95 16.52
C ASP A 289 -11.33 -28.39 17.01
N HIS A 290 -10.31 -28.57 17.87
CA HIS A 290 -9.69 -29.88 18.04
C HIS A 290 -10.35 -30.81 19.08
N ASP A 291 -11.35 -30.32 19.82
CA ASP A 291 -12.09 -31.07 20.86
C ASP A 291 -13.05 -32.14 20.28
N ASN A 292 -13.11 -32.31 18.95
CA ASN A 292 -13.96 -33.30 18.27
C ASN A 292 -13.28 -34.04 17.08
N LEU A 293 -12.09 -34.61 17.28
CA LEU A 293 -11.58 -35.68 16.41
C LEU A 293 -10.68 -36.69 17.17
N PRO A 294 -10.85 -38.02 16.99
CA PRO A 294 -10.01 -39.03 17.63
C PRO A 294 -8.61 -39.13 16.99
N ASN A 295 -7.66 -39.68 17.75
CA ASN A 295 -6.25 -39.88 17.35
C ASN A 295 -6.10 -40.49 15.94
N SER A 296 -5.32 -39.84 15.09
CA SER A 296 -4.95 -40.36 13.78
C SER A 296 -3.84 -41.40 13.86
N SER A 297 -4.01 -42.53 13.17
CA SER A 297 -2.95 -43.49 12.87
C SER A 297 -3.04 -43.92 11.41
N PHE A 298 -1.94 -43.80 10.68
CA PHE A 298 -1.72 -44.16 9.28
C PHE A 298 -2.53 -45.36 8.75
N GLY A 299 -3.14 -45.23 7.57
CA GLY A 299 -3.59 -46.39 6.77
C GLY A 299 -4.47 -46.02 5.57
N GLY A 300 -4.06 -46.41 4.36
CA GLY A 300 -4.68 -46.02 3.09
C GLY A 300 -6.13 -46.46 2.86
N ASN A 301 -6.79 -45.77 1.92
CA ASN A 301 -8.19 -45.94 1.53
C ASN A 301 -8.60 -47.41 1.29
N THR A 302 -9.40 -47.96 2.20
CA THR A 302 -10.23 -49.14 2.00
C THR A 302 -11.60 -48.87 2.63
N ILE A 303 -12.69 -49.26 1.98
CA ILE A 303 -14.05 -49.02 2.49
C ILE A 303 -14.38 -50.12 3.51
N GLU A 304 -14.56 -49.75 4.78
CA GLU A 304 -15.13 -50.63 5.81
C GLU A 304 -16.42 -50.06 6.40
N PHE A 305 -17.41 -50.95 6.60
CA PHE A 305 -18.64 -50.67 7.33
C PHE A 305 -18.44 -50.94 8.82
N GLN A 306 -18.89 -50.03 9.70
CA GLN A 306 -18.95 -50.30 11.14
C GLN A 306 -20.36 -50.72 11.57
N ILE A 307 -20.46 -51.90 12.18
CA ILE A 307 -21.66 -52.43 12.84
C ILE A 307 -21.40 -52.42 14.35
N PRO A 308 -22.32 -51.91 15.20
CA PRO A 308 -22.10 -51.86 16.65
C PRO A 308 -22.05 -53.27 17.29
N PRO A 309 -21.25 -53.46 18.36
CA PRO A 309 -20.76 -54.78 18.74
C PRO A 309 -21.69 -55.59 19.64
N THR A 310 -22.01 -56.84 19.26
CA THR A 310 -22.36 -57.93 20.20
C THR A 310 -22.03 -59.32 19.61
N VAL A 311 -21.87 -60.30 20.51
CA VAL A 311 -21.62 -61.74 20.28
C VAL A 311 -20.16 -62.12 19.95
N ASN A 312 -19.71 -63.22 20.56
CA ASN A 312 -18.30 -63.66 20.61
C ASN A 312 -17.92 -64.66 19.49
N GLU A 313 -16.61 -64.92 19.43
CA GLU A 313 -15.87 -65.85 18.55
C GLU A 313 -16.49 -67.25 18.34
N ALA A 314 -16.44 -67.77 17.09
CA ALA A 314 -16.21 -69.21 16.82
C ALA A 314 -15.86 -69.54 15.34
N ASN A 315 -14.62 -70.02 15.11
CA ASN A 315 -14.21 -71.07 14.16
C ASN A 315 -14.69 -71.12 12.68
N VAL A 316 -13.82 -70.62 11.79
CA VAL A 316 -13.33 -71.20 10.51
C VAL A 316 -14.05 -72.43 9.89
N ARG A 317 -14.52 -72.32 8.62
CA ARG A 317 -13.94 -73.02 7.41
C ARG A 317 -14.75 -72.89 6.10
N ASP A 318 -13.99 -72.68 5.01
CA ASP A 318 -14.19 -72.96 3.58
C ASP A 318 -15.52 -72.69 2.84
N ASN A 319 -15.36 -72.25 1.59
CA ASN A 319 -16.32 -72.34 0.47
C ASN A 319 -17.67 -71.60 0.60
N GLY A 320 -17.60 -70.29 0.81
CA GLY A 320 -18.15 -69.35 -0.19
C GLY A 320 -19.63 -69.43 -0.56
N GLU A 321 -20.55 -69.30 0.40
CA GLU A 321 -21.81 -68.56 0.17
C GLU A 321 -22.41 -68.08 1.51
N VAL A 322 -22.71 -66.79 1.64
CA VAL A 322 -23.48 -66.23 2.77
C VAL A 322 -24.47 -65.19 2.25
N LYS A 323 -25.77 -65.50 2.34
CA LYS A 323 -26.84 -64.50 2.16
C LYS A 323 -26.99 -63.69 3.45
N VAL A 324 -26.82 -62.38 3.36
CA VAL A 324 -27.27 -61.46 4.41
C VAL A 324 -28.72 -61.06 4.11
N VAL A 325 -29.64 -61.41 5.02
CA VAL A 325 -31.02 -60.92 5.00
C VAL A 325 -31.14 -59.88 6.12
N ALA A 326 -31.23 -58.60 5.75
CA ALA A 326 -31.50 -57.53 6.70
C ALA A 326 -32.94 -57.64 7.24
N LYS A 327 -33.15 -57.22 8.49
CA LYS A 327 -34.49 -57.13 9.10
C LYS A 327 -35.08 -55.74 8.83
N GLU A 328 -36.41 -55.67 8.77
CA GLU A 328 -37.16 -54.46 8.40
C GLU A 328 -36.81 -53.21 9.22
N ASP A 329 -36.47 -53.39 10.51
CA ASP A 329 -36.22 -52.26 11.42
C ASP A 329 -35.02 -51.40 10.96
N SER A 330 -33.98 -52.02 10.38
CA SER A 330 -32.79 -51.30 9.89
C SER A 330 -33.04 -50.44 8.64
N LEU A 331 -34.18 -50.60 7.95
CA LEU A 331 -34.55 -49.72 6.83
C LEU A 331 -35.17 -48.40 7.29
N ARG A 332 -35.85 -48.39 8.45
CA ARG A 332 -36.51 -47.19 8.99
C ARG A 332 -35.49 -46.12 9.39
N ASP A 333 -34.39 -46.53 10.02
CA ASP A 333 -33.32 -45.61 10.43
C ASP A 333 -32.58 -44.99 9.24
N ILE A 334 -32.58 -45.65 8.08
CA ILE A 334 -32.05 -45.06 6.83
C ILE A 334 -33.03 -44.02 6.28
N ILE A 335 -34.31 -44.36 6.13
CA ILE A 335 -35.36 -43.48 5.60
C ILE A 335 -35.48 -42.17 6.42
N ASN A 336 -35.43 -42.28 7.75
CA ASN A 336 -35.52 -41.12 8.65
C ASN A 336 -34.37 -40.10 8.46
N ASN A 337 -33.20 -40.56 8.00
CA ASN A 337 -31.99 -39.73 7.88
C ASN A 337 -31.69 -39.26 6.44
N VAL A 338 -32.56 -39.56 5.47
CA VAL A 338 -32.47 -39.01 4.10
C VAL A 338 -32.66 -37.49 4.13
N LYS A 339 -31.73 -36.78 3.47
CA LYS A 339 -31.82 -35.35 3.11
C LYS A 339 -31.67 -35.18 1.60
N ILE A 340 -32.49 -34.33 0.97
CA ILE A 340 -32.46 -34.09 -0.49
C ILE A 340 -32.59 -32.60 -0.80
N GLY A 341 -31.50 -31.84 -0.62
CA GLY A 341 -31.46 -30.40 -0.89
C GLY A 341 -32.48 -29.61 -0.05
N ASP A 342 -33.07 -28.59 -0.65
CA ASP A 342 -34.02 -27.69 0.03
C ASP A 342 -35.51 -28.08 -0.14
N ASP A 343 -35.85 -29.07 -0.98
CA ASP A 343 -37.26 -29.45 -1.23
C ASP A 343 -37.81 -30.44 -0.20
N LYS A 344 -38.26 -29.85 0.92
CA LYS A 344 -38.80 -30.55 2.08
C LYS A 344 -40.07 -31.37 1.79
N ASN A 345 -40.79 -31.11 0.70
CA ASN A 345 -42.01 -31.85 0.37
C ASN A 345 -41.70 -33.28 -0.11
N VAL A 346 -40.59 -33.45 -0.83
CA VAL A 346 -40.13 -34.77 -1.31
C VAL A 346 -39.64 -35.61 -0.13
N GLU A 347 -38.88 -35.02 0.79
CA GLU A 347 -38.43 -35.72 2.00
C GLU A 347 -39.60 -36.23 2.84
N GLN A 348 -40.62 -35.40 3.09
CA GLN A 348 -41.76 -35.81 3.91
C GLN A 348 -42.59 -36.90 3.20
N SER A 349 -42.76 -36.80 1.88
CA SER A 349 -43.43 -37.84 1.09
C SER A 349 -42.73 -39.19 1.19
N ILE A 350 -41.39 -39.22 1.18
CA ILE A 350 -40.60 -40.47 1.35
C ILE A 350 -40.71 -41.02 2.79
N LYS A 351 -40.79 -40.15 3.79
CA LYS A 351 -40.90 -40.51 5.22
C LYS A 351 -42.29 -41.04 5.61
N GLU A 352 -43.32 -40.81 4.79
CA GLU A 352 -44.69 -41.31 4.97
C GLU A 352 -45.02 -42.59 4.16
N MET A 353 -44.08 -43.09 3.34
CA MET A 353 -44.24 -44.31 2.52
C MET A 353 -43.91 -45.61 3.29
N SER A 354 -44.25 -46.77 2.70
CA SER A 354 -43.84 -48.06 3.25
C SER A 354 -42.34 -48.33 2.98
N PRO A 355 -41.64 -49.13 3.82
CA PRO A 355 -40.19 -49.31 3.69
C PRO A 355 -39.72 -50.02 2.41
N SER A 356 -40.59 -50.78 1.72
CA SER A 356 -40.28 -51.34 0.40
C SER A 356 -40.29 -50.26 -0.69
N ASP A 357 -41.31 -49.40 -0.65
CA ASP A 357 -41.64 -48.50 -1.76
C ASP A 357 -40.72 -47.27 -1.70
N ALA A 358 -40.44 -46.77 -0.49
CA ALA A 358 -39.45 -45.73 -0.24
C ALA A 358 -38.05 -46.13 -0.77
N LYS A 359 -37.67 -47.41 -0.64
CA LYS A 359 -36.39 -47.92 -1.15
C LYS A 359 -36.33 -47.87 -2.68
N GLU A 360 -37.39 -48.31 -3.37
CA GLU A 360 -37.47 -48.28 -4.83
C GLU A 360 -37.43 -46.83 -5.37
N VAL A 361 -38.07 -45.89 -4.68
CA VAL A 361 -38.00 -44.45 -5.01
C VAL A 361 -36.57 -43.91 -4.86
N ILE A 362 -35.87 -44.22 -3.77
CA ILE A 362 -34.49 -43.75 -3.52
C ILE A 362 -33.50 -44.31 -4.57
N GLU A 363 -33.60 -45.60 -4.90
CA GLU A 363 -32.74 -46.22 -5.93
C GLU A 363 -32.98 -45.59 -7.33
N ASN A 364 -34.23 -45.28 -7.68
CA ASN A 364 -34.57 -44.58 -8.93
C ASN A 364 -34.10 -43.10 -8.96
N ILE A 365 -34.04 -42.40 -7.83
CA ILE A 365 -33.49 -41.03 -7.75
C ILE A 365 -31.97 -41.07 -7.97
N GLY A 366 -31.27 -42.04 -7.39
CA GLY A 366 -29.83 -42.25 -7.59
C GLY A 366 -29.46 -42.46 -9.06
N GLU A 367 -30.16 -43.35 -9.76
CA GLU A 367 -29.93 -43.56 -11.20
C GLU A 367 -30.22 -42.32 -12.05
N LYS A 368 -31.21 -41.50 -11.69
CA LYS A 368 -31.51 -40.27 -12.43
C LYS A 368 -30.39 -39.23 -12.27
N MET A 369 -29.87 -39.03 -11.06
CA MET A 369 -28.75 -38.11 -10.85
C MET A 369 -27.46 -38.60 -11.49
N SER A 370 -27.18 -39.91 -11.53
CA SER A 370 -26.00 -40.43 -12.24
C SER A 370 -26.10 -40.29 -13.77
N LYS A 371 -27.31 -40.28 -14.33
CA LYS A 371 -27.56 -40.13 -15.78
C LYS A 371 -27.67 -38.67 -16.23
N ALA A 372 -27.90 -37.73 -15.30
CA ALA A 372 -27.97 -36.29 -15.59
C ALA A 372 -26.60 -35.68 -15.94
N ASN A 373 -25.51 -36.18 -15.35
CA ASN A 373 -24.15 -35.69 -15.58
C ASN A 373 -23.47 -36.28 -16.84
N SER A 374 -24.21 -36.85 -17.78
CA SER A 374 -23.64 -37.52 -18.96
C SER A 374 -24.50 -37.47 -20.23
N ASN A 375 -24.73 -36.28 -20.80
CA ASN A 375 -24.89 -36.04 -22.25
C ASN A 375 -24.94 -34.54 -22.59
N GLU A 376 -24.71 -34.20 -23.86
CA GLU A 376 -24.39 -32.83 -24.32
C GLU A 376 -25.53 -32.07 -25.04
N SER A 377 -25.25 -30.80 -25.34
CA SER A 377 -25.60 -30.06 -26.57
C SER A 377 -26.94 -29.29 -26.72
N LYS A 378 -26.79 -27.96 -26.79
CA LYS A 378 -27.46 -26.95 -27.65
C LYS A 378 -28.87 -27.24 -28.20
N GLN A 379 -29.84 -26.38 -27.82
CA GLN A 379 -30.73 -25.69 -28.78
C GLN A 379 -31.42 -24.45 -28.16
N HIS A 380 -31.72 -23.43 -28.97
CA HIS A 380 -32.61 -22.32 -28.60
C HIS A 380 -34.08 -22.77 -28.57
N PHE A 381 -34.93 -22.11 -27.77
CA PHE A 381 -36.14 -21.44 -28.30
C PHE A 381 -36.67 -20.38 -27.30
N PHE A 382 -37.82 -19.77 -27.60
CA PHE A 382 -38.24 -18.43 -27.19
C PHE A 382 -39.56 -18.42 -26.38
N VAL A 383 -39.92 -17.23 -25.85
CA VAL A 383 -41.29 -16.73 -25.62
C VAL A 383 -42.03 -17.13 -24.31
N ASN A 384 -42.03 -16.15 -23.38
CA ASN A 384 -43.20 -15.52 -22.73
C ASN A 384 -44.02 -16.15 -21.60
N ASP A 385 -44.44 -15.23 -20.70
CA ASP A 385 -45.73 -15.06 -19.99
C ASP A 385 -46.25 -16.21 -19.06
N ASP A 386 -46.93 -15.98 -17.93
CA ASP A 386 -47.53 -14.75 -17.38
C ASP A 386 -47.85 -14.86 -15.85
N VAL A 387 -48.42 -13.79 -15.27
CA VAL A 387 -49.35 -13.75 -14.11
C VAL A 387 -48.81 -14.15 -12.71
N GLN A 388 -48.25 -13.14 -12.02
CA GLN A 388 -48.95 -12.34 -10.98
C GLN A 388 -49.89 -13.05 -9.96
N LEU A 389 -49.66 -12.88 -8.63
CA LEU A 389 -50.58 -12.23 -7.65
C LEU A 389 -50.19 -12.40 -6.15
N ASP A 390 -49.52 -11.37 -5.61
CA ASP A 390 -50.02 -10.46 -4.55
C ASP A 390 -50.83 -10.99 -3.32
N LYS A 391 -50.30 -10.74 -2.09
CA LYS A 391 -50.92 -10.07 -0.90
C LYS A 391 -50.39 -10.58 0.46
N GLY A 392 -50.35 -9.73 1.52
CA GLY A 392 -50.41 -10.29 2.89
C GLY A 392 -49.91 -9.56 4.16
N LEU A 393 -49.60 -8.26 4.17
CA LEU A 393 -49.60 -7.30 5.31
C LEU A 393 -49.42 -7.72 6.81
N GLU A 394 -48.73 -6.82 7.55
CA GLU A 394 -48.98 -6.40 8.96
C GLU A 394 -48.27 -7.03 10.20
N SER A 395 -47.02 -6.56 10.43
CA SER A 395 -46.71 -5.55 11.49
C SER A 395 -46.22 -5.93 12.92
N ASN A 396 -45.44 -4.96 13.47
CA ASN A 396 -45.28 -4.55 14.89
C ASN A 396 -44.54 -5.44 15.92
N GLY A 397 -43.55 -4.87 16.64
CA GLY A 397 -43.08 -5.52 17.90
C GLY A 397 -41.77 -5.13 18.63
N ALA A 398 -41.38 -3.84 18.73
CA ALA A 398 -40.48 -3.27 19.78
C ALA A 398 -39.11 -3.93 20.18
N ARG A 399 -38.03 -3.14 20.03
CA ARG A 399 -36.73 -3.16 20.76
C ARG A 399 -36.95 -2.86 22.30
N PRO A 400 -35.97 -2.97 23.26
CA PRO A 400 -34.59 -2.42 23.10
C PRO A 400 -33.41 -2.88 24.03
N MET A 401 -32.24 -2.22 23.84
CA MET A 401 -31.09 -1.98 24.79
C MET A 401 -30.14 -3.17 25.16
N THR A 402 -28.80 -3.02 25.29
CA THR A 402 -27.82 -1.95 24.90
C THR A 402 -26.35 -2.46 24.88
N ALA A 403 -25.43 -1.58 24.44
CA ALA A 403 -24.02 -1.41 24.92
C ALA A 403 -22.83 -1.99 24.11
N THR A 404 -22.03 -1.07 23.53
CA THR A 404 -20.54 -0.91 23.52
C THR A 404 -19.58 -2.11 23.73
N GLY A 405 -18.36 -2.15 23.16
CA GLY A 405 -17.73 -1.24 22.18
C GLY A 405 -16.18 -1.39 22.02
N ARG A 406 -15.71 -1.30 20.76
CA ARG A 406 -14.41 -0.88 20.13
C ARG A 406 -13.39 -0.02 20.96
N PRO A 407 -12.13 0.35 20.48
CA PRO A 407 -11.23 -0.18 19.41
C PRO A 407 -9.67 0.06 19.52
N ARG A 408 -8.91 -0.32 18.45
CA ARG A 408 -7.87 0.42 17.63
C ARG A 408 -6.41 0.79 18.07
N THR A 409 -5.53 0.64 17.05
CA THR A 409 -4.32 1.42 16.60
C THR A 409 -2.98 1.45 17.37
N ALA A 410 -1.95 0.74 16.85
CA ALA A 410 -0.94 1.13 15.81
C ALA A 410 0.03 2.34 15.98
N VAL A 411 1.06 2.40 15.10
CA VAL A 411 1.74 3.58 14.47
C VAL A 411 3.24 3.91 14.78
N HIS A 412 4.10 3.61 13.79
CA HIS A 412 5.45 4.11 13.43
C HIS A 412 6.75 3.59 14.14
N ASP A 413 7.62 2.98 13.31
CA ASP A 413 8.98 3.44 12.87
C ASP A 413 10.33 3.20 13.59
N TYR A 414 11.34 3.58 12.80
CA TYR A 414 12.77 3.93 12.95
C TYR A 414 13.88 2.86 13.02
N VAL A 415 14.92 3.23 12.27
CA VAL A 415 16.10 2.54 11.68
C VAL A 415 17.37 2.71 12.56
N GLU A 416 18.41 1.86 12.41
CA GLU A 416 19.85 2.27 12.42
C GLU A 416 20.89 1.10 12.29
N ASP A 417 22.04 1.44 11.70
CA ASP A 417 23.43 0.96 11.88
C ASP A 417 23.95 -0.46 11.52
N GLN A 418 24.61 -0.48 10.34
CA GLN A 418 26.05 -0.66 10.07
C GLN A 418 26.96 -1.60 10.94
N ASP A 419 28.00 -2.14 10.27
CA ASP A 419 29.43 -2.05 10.63
C ASP A 419 30.29 -2.93 9.67
N ILE A 420 31.45 -2.40 9.17
CA ILE A 420 32.76 -3.08 8.90
C ILE A 420 33.60 -2.37 7.78
N ILE A 421 34.53 -1.50 8.21
CA ILE A 421 36.01 -1.40 7.99
C ILE A 421 36.60 -2.33 6.89
N GLU A 422 37.57 -2.00 6.02
CA GLU A 422 38.77 -1.09 5.99
C GLU A 422 38.93 -0.54 4.52
N ASP A 423 39.79 0.41 4.10
CA ASP A 423 41.18 0.72 4.45
C ASP A 423 41.69 2.10 3.87
N LEU A 424 42.83 2.60 4.37
CA LEU A 424 43.79 3.63 3.83
C LEU A 424 43.37 5.09 3.43
N VAL A 425 43.77 6.04 4.30
CA VAL A 425 44.67 7.22 4.07
C VAL A 425 44.49 8.06 2.79
N ASP A 426 44.22 9.38 2.81
CA ASP A 426 44.30 10.43 3.87
C ASP A 426 43.01 11.35 3.79
N ALA A 427 42.86 12.63 4.19
CA ALA A 427 43.79 13.70 4.58
C ALA A 427 43.20 14.81 5.49
N LYS A 428 44.05 15.83 5.72
CA LYS A 428 43.87 17.18 6.33
C LYS A 428 42.44 17.77 6.38
N VAL A 429 42.09 18.33 7.54
CA VAL A 429 40.93 19.21 7.80
C VAL A 429 41.40 20.60 8.24
N PRO A 430 40.80 21.69 7.73
CA PRO A 430 40.26 22.77 8.58
C PRO A 430 38.77 23.02 8.27
N ILE A 431 37.82 23.10 9.22
CA ILE A 431 37.67 23.95 10.43
C ILE A 431 36.96 25.30 10.14
N LEU A 432 35.69 25.33 10.55
CA LEU A 432 34.85 26.44 11.05
C LEU A 432 34.07 27.40 10.12
N LYS A 433 32.75 27.40 10.41
CA LYS A 433 31.83 28.54 10.63
C LYS A 433 31.20 29.26 9.43
N ALA A 434 29.88 29.09 9.36
CA ALA A 434 28.93 29.86 8.60
C ALA A 434 28.64 31.27 9.18
N ARG A 435 28.08 32.14 8.31
CA ARG A 435 27.23 33.32 8.60
C ARG A 435 27.93 34.56 9.22
N PRO A 436 27.41 35.79 9.01
CA PRO A 436 26.03 36.14 8.62
C PRO A 436 25.83 37.10 7.42
N PHE A 437 24.55 37.27 7.08
CA PHE A 437 23.91 38.39 6.35
C PHE A 437 24.50 39.79 6.65
N LEU A 438 24.59 40.70 5.66
CA LEU A 438 23.48 41.63 5.27
C LEU A 438 23.88 42.68 4.19
N ALA A 439 22.86 43.18 3.47
CA ALA A 439 22.73 44.54 2.93
C ALA A 439 23.57 45.06 1.74
N SER A 440 23.05 44.78 0.53
CA SER A 440 22.56 45.80 -0.42
C SER A 440 23.48 46.52 -1.44
N LYS A 441 22.88 46.71 -2.63
CA LYS A 441 23.00 47.81 -3.61
C LYS A 441 24.15 47.86 -4.64
N LEU A 442 23.67 47.98 -5.89
CA LEU A 442 24.22 48.72 -7.06
C LEU A 442 25.30 48.05 -7.94
N ASN A 443 24.84 47.70 -9.14
CA ASN A 443 25.44 47.90 -10.47
C ASN A 443 26.92 47.59 -10.79
N GLU A 444 27.06 47.00 -11.99
CA GLU A 444 28.11 47.23 -13.00
C GLU A 444 29.52 46.59 -12.83
N SER A 445 29.69 45.51 -13.59
CA SER A 445 30.79 45.29 -14.56
C SER A 445 32.14 44.63 -14.15
N SER A 446 32.43 43.56 -14.90
CA SER A 446 33.72 43.17 -15.53
C SER A 446 34.94 42.67 -14.72
N SER A 447 35.40 41.48 -15.17
CA SER A 447 36.78 41.08 -15.54
C SER A 447 37.87 40.77 -14.48
N GLU A 448 38.29 39.49 -14.51
CA GLU A 448 39.67 38.99 -14.74
C GLU A 448 40.72 38.83 -13.60
N GLU A 449 41.31 37.62 -13.60
CA GLU A 449 42.73 37.23 -13.37
C GLU A 449 43.44 37.19 -11.98
N SER A 450 43.75 35.94 -11.56
CA SER A 450 45.11 35.30 -11.49
C SER A 450 45.99 35.21 -10.21
N GLU A 451 46.57 33.99 -10.07
CA GLU A 451 47.97 33.60 -9.71
C GLU A 451 48.59 33.59 -8.27
N GLN A 452 48.91 32.35 -7.84
CA GLN A 452 50.22 31.79 -7.37
C GLN A 452 50.93 32.13 -6.02
N GLU A 453 51.21 31.04 -5.25
CA GLU A 453 52.51 30.59 -4.65
C GLU A 453 53.30 31.46 -3.62
N THR A 454 54.22 30.97 -2.75
CA THR A 454 54.94 29.68 -2.55
C THR A 454 55.36 29.44 -1.06
N ASP A 455 55.51 28.17 -0.66
CA ASP A 455 56.58 27.48 0.12
C ASP A 455 57.17 27.86 1.54
N GLU A 456 57.15 26.82 2.41
CA GLU A 456 58.29 26.16 3.14
C GLU A 456 58.77 26.38 4.63
N GLU A 457 59.02 25.20 5.25
CA GLU A 457 60.04 24.76 6.23
C GLU A 457 59.96 24.86 7.80
N GLU A 458 60.76 23.96 8.41
CA GLU A 458 60.84 23.37 9.77
C GLU A 458 61.08 24.33 10.98
N GLY A 459 60.92 23.94 12.27
CA GLY A 459 60.50 22.67 12.90
C GLY A 459 61.09 22.43 14.32
N ARG A 460 61.13 21.16 14.78
CA ARG A 460 61.75 20.61 16.03
C ARG A 460 60.91 20.56 17.34
N VAL A 461 61.39 19.77 18.31
CA VAL A 461 60.61 18.96 19.28
C VAL A 461 61.34 18.76 20.63
N ILE A 462 60.61 18.57 21.76
CA ILE A 462 60.99 17.64 22.87
C ILE A 462 59.81 17.29 23.81
N LYS A 463 59.90 16.12 24.48
CA LYS A 463 58.86 15.48 25.32
C LYS A 463 59.00 15.79 26.82
N ILE A 464 57.93 15.57 27.60
CA ILE A 464 57.78 14.59 28.71
C ILE A 464 56.48 14.85 29.50
N GLY A 465 55.86 13.81 30.07
CA GLY A 465 54.73 13.95 31.02
C GLY A 465 54.54 12.67 31.85
N SER A 466 53.61 12.65 32.83
CA SER A 466 53.15 11.39 33.47
C SER A 466 51.98 11.52 34.46
N ARG A 467 51.02 10.58 34.35
CA ARG A 467 50.28 9.83 35.40
C ARG A 467 49.84 10.54 36.71
N LEU A 468 48.55 10.41 37.05
CA LEU A 468 48.10 9.38 38.03
C LEU A 468 46.58 9.10 37.90
N ARG A 469 45.96 8.33 38.82
CA ARG A 469 44.84 7.42 38.50
C ARG A 469 43.73 7.27 39.57
N SER A 470 42.49 7.12 39.09
CA SER A 470 41.38 6.23 39.56
C SER A 470 40.54 6.51 40.83
N THR A 471 39.34 5.90 40.77
CA THR A 471 38.36 5.51 41.82
C THR A 471 37.58 6.64 42.54
N VAL A 472 36.24 6.78 42.50
CA VAL A 472 35.03 5.90 42.42
C VAL A 472 34.35 5.73 43.78
N GLU A 473 33.10 6.22 43.90
CA GLU A 473 31.94 5.46 44.42
C GLU A 473 30.59 6.17 44.11
N LYS A 474 29.45 5.55 44.43
CA LYS A 474 28.07 6.02 44.13
C LYS A 474 27.26 6.22 45.41
N THR A 475 26.24 7.10 45.37
CA THR A 475 24.98 6.91 46.14
C THR A 475 23.83 7.73 45.53
N ASP A 476 22.61 7.31 45.86
CA ASP A 476 21.34 7.52 45.14
C ASP A 476 20.70 8.93 45.16
N SER A 477 19.61 9.08 44.39
CA SER A 477 18.78 10.29 44.19
C SER A 477 17.95 10.69 45.44
N PRO A 478 17.45 11.94 45.58
CA PRO A 478 16.24 12.40 44.84
C PRO A 478 16.30 13.94 44.50
N PRO A 479 15.22 14.75 44.61
CA PRO A 479 14.08 14.91 43.68
C PRO A 479 13.97 16.32 43.03
N LYS A 480 12.85 16.57 42.35
CA LYS A 480 12.38 17.89 41.84
C LYS A 480 12.54 19.02 42.87
N GLN A 481 13.01 20.21 42.44
CA GLN A 481 12.14 21.40 42.30
C GLN A 481 12.86 22.57 41.61
N THR A 482 12.06 23.43 40.98
CA THR A 482 12.42 24.73 40.40
C THR A 482 12.91 25.71 41.45
N TYR A 483 13.91 26.53 41.13
CA TYR A 483 14.25 27.75 41.87
C TYR A 483 14.44 28.94 40.95
N SER A 484 13.93 30.10 41.39
CA SER A 484 14.15 31.41 40.78
C SER A 484 15.54 31.94 41.07
N PHE A 485 16.00 32.92 40.28
CA PHE A 485 17.15 33.73 40.64
C PHE A 485 16.90 34.50 41.95
N GLU A 486 17.86 34.47 42.88
CA GLU A 486 18.48 35.70 43.40
C GLU A 486 19.75 35.46 44.26
N ASN A 487 20.71 36.35 44.05
CA ASN A 487 22.04 36.53 44.64
C ASN A 487 22.24 36.20 46.15
N ASN A 488 23.40 35.61 46.52
CA ASN A 488 24.57 36.41 46.95
C ASN A 488 25.85 35.66 47.44
N SER A 489 26.96 35.87 46.72
CA SER A 489 28.20 36.56 47.17
C SER A 489 29.07 36.07 48.36
N SER A 490 28.54 35.31 49.33
CA SER A 490 29.25 35.08 50.62
C SER A 490 30.52 34.20 50.55
N THR A 491 30.62 33.28 49.58
CA THR A 491 31.76 32.35 49.45
C THR A 491 33.01 33.01 48.83
N LEU A 492 32.82 33.85 47.81
CA LEU A 492 33.91 34.46 47.03
C LEU A 492 34.79 35.38 47.89
N GLN A 493 34.19 36.10 48.85
CA GLN A 493 34.90 37.02 49.74
C GLN A 493 35.92 36.34 50.68
N ARG A 494 35.92 35.00 50.81
CA ARG A 494 36.94 34.26 51.56
C ARG A 494 38.18 33.89 50.74
N PHE A 495 38.09 33.79 49.41
CA PHE A 495 39.24 33.44 48.57
C PHE A 495 40.16 34.64 48.27
N ALA A 496 39.58 35.83 48.13
CA ALA A 496 40.30 37.05 47.72
C ALA A 496 41.38 37.56 48.71
N LYS A 497 41.57 36.93 49.88
CA LYS A 497 42.45 37.42 50.96
C LYS A 497 43.85 36.79 51.04
N THR A 498 44.17 35.83 50.16
CA THR A 498 45.42 35.03 50.28
C THR A 498 46.35 35.15 49.07
N ALA A 499 45.88 35.63 47.92
CA ALA A 499 46.61 35.59 46.65
C ALA A 499 47.22 36.95 46.20
N CYS A 500 47.62 37.82 47.13
CA CYS A 500 48.19 39.13 46.81
C CYS A 500 49.73 39.14 46.85
N ALA A 501 50.35 38.40 45.92
CA ALA A 501 51.78 38.47 45.61
C ALA A 501 52.04 37.98 44.18
N ILE A 502 53.00 38.62 43.50
CA ILE A 502 53.39 38.46 42.08
C ILE A 502 52.56 39.32 41.10
N VAL A 503 53.29 40.21 40.42
CA VAL A 503 52.95 41.22 39.40
C VAL A 503 54.25 41.34 38.57
N PRO A 504 54.27 41.45 37.22
CA PRO A 504 53.22 42.00 36.34
C PRO A 504 52.88 41.17 35.09
N GLU A 505 51.62 40.74 34.96
CA GLU A 505 51.07 40.25 33.68
C GLU A 505 49.58 40.66 33.47
N THR A 506 48.99 41.33 34.46
CA THR A 506 47.55 41.57 34.59
C THR A 506 46.97 42.71 33.74
N VAL A 507 47.78 43.36 32.90
CA VAL A 507 47.31 44.51 32.09
C VAL A 507 46.70 44.03 30.77
N ALA A 508 47.35 43.11 30.07
CA ALA A 508 46.84 42.55 28.81
C ALA A 508 45.68 41.56 29.04
N VAL A 509 45.70 40.82 30.16
CA VAL A 509 44.62 39.88 30.50
C VAL A 509 43.32 40.61 30.81
N ASN A 510 43.38 41.79 31.46
CA ASN A 510 42.18 42.55 31.81
C ASN A 510 41.47 43.14 30.59
N SER A 511 42.18 43.70 29.61
CA SER A 511 41.55 44.25 28.40
C SER A 511 40.76 43.17 27.64
N SER A 512 41.35 41.99 27.45
CA SER A 512 40.64 40.89 26.78
C SER A 512 39.55 40.24 27.64
N LEU A 513 39.56 40.43 28.97
CA LEU A 513 38.44 40.06 29.84
C LEU A 513 37.28 41.05 29.75
N GLU A 514 37.56 42.34 29.57
CA GLU A 514 36.54 43.37 29.32
C GLU A 514 35.94 43.22 27.91
N GLU A 515 36.77 42.92 26.89
CA GLU A 515 36.31 42.60 25.52
C GLU A 515 35.39 41.35 25.52
N LEU A 516 35.82 40.24 26.13
CA LEU A 516 35.00 39.02 26.24
C LEU A 516 33.74 39.21 27.08
N GLN A 517 33.72 40.14 28.05
CA GLN A 517 32.50 40.49 28.77
C GLN A 517 31.54 41.32 27.91
N LEU A 518 32.06 42.23 27.08
CA LEU A 518 31.25 43.01 26.15
C LEU A 518 30.63 42.10 25.08
N GLU A 519 31.43 41.20 24.50
CA GLU A 519 30.99 40.21 23.51
C GLU A 519 29.97 39.23 24.10
N LEU A 520 30.14 38.79 25.36
CA LEU A 520 29.14 37.95 26.04
C LEU A 520 27.82 38.69 26.29
N VAL A 521 27.85 39.99 26.62
CA VAL A 521 26.64 40.81 26.78
C VAL A 521 25.94 41.03 25.44
N GLU A 522 26.70 41.24 24.35
CA GLU A 522 26.13 41.36 23.00
C GLU A 522 25.48 40.05 22.53
N GLN A 523 26.12 38.90 22.78
CA GLN A 523 25.55 37.57 22.52
C GLN A 523 24.27 37.33 23.35
N GLN A 524 24.25 37.74 24.62
CA GLN A 524 23.05 37.66 25.46
C GLN A 524 21.92 38.58 24.97
N SER A 525 22.23 39.77 24.45
CA SER A 525 21.24 40.67 23.83
C SER A 525 20.62 40.03 22.60
N LYS A 526 21.45 39.54 21.66
CA LYS A 526 20.97 38.88 20.42
C LYS A 526 20.17 37.61 20.69
N TYR A 527 20.54 36.85 21.72
CA TYR A 527 19.75 35.68 22.16
C TYR A 527 18.39 36.08 22.74
N GLN A 528 18.32 37.19 23.49
CA GLN A 528 17.05 37.70 24.01
C GLN A 528 16.17 38.33 22.92
N GLU A 529 16.76 39.01 21.94
CA GLU A 529 16.05 39.50 20.75
C GLU A 529 15.44 38.33 19.96
N GLY A 530 16.23 37.30 19.64
CA GLY A 530 15.72 36.10 18.97
C GLY A 530 14.67 35.31 19.76
N LEU A 531 14.70 35.36 21.10
CA LEU A 531 13.61 34.82 21.93
C LEU A 531 12.33 35.65 21.85
N ASN A 532 12.44 36.99 21.82
CA ASN A 532 11.29 37.87 21.66
C ASN A 532 10.66 37.73 20.27
N ASP A 533 11.48 37.62 19.21
CA ASP A 533 11.02 37.40 17.85
C ASP A 533 10.34 36.03 17.71
N LEU A 534 10.85 34.99 18.38
CA LEU A 534 10.21 33.69 18.46
C LEU A 534 8.87 33.75 19.22
N GLU A 535 8.77 34.52 20.31
CA GLU A 535 7.52 34.71 21.05
C GLU A 535 6.48 35.50 20.24
N VAL A 536 6.91 36.50 19.44
CA VAL A 536 6.06 37.21 18.48
C VAL A 536 5.60 36.28 17.35
N SER A 537 6.50 35.47 16.78
CA SER A 537 6.18 34.51 15.72
C SER A 537 5.22 33.43 16.21
N MET A 538 5.49 32.81 17.37
CA MET A 538 4.56 31.86 18.00
C MET A 538 3.19 32.48 18.25
N LYS A 539 3.14 33.74 18.70
CA LYS A 539 1.87 34.43 18.90
C LYS A 539 1.15 34.72 17.58
N GLN A 540 1.86 35.12 16.52
CA GLN A 540 1.27 35.25 15.18
C GLN A 540 0.71 33.89 14.71
N THR A 541 1.40 32.78 14.96
CA THR A 541 0.87 31.44 14.69
C THR A 541 -0.38 31.12 15.52
N GLU A 542 -0.44 31.48 16.81
CA GLU A 542 -1.65 31.32 17.63
C GLU A 542 -2.81 32.22 17.16
N ASP A 543 -2.52 33.47 16.77
CA ASP A 543 -3.50 34.43 16.24
C ASP A 543 -4.04 34.01 14.86
N ILE A 544 -3.28 33.24 14.05
CA ILE A 544 -3.72 32.60 12.80
C ILE A 544 -4.49 31.29 13.04
N MET A 545 -3.98 30.43 13.93
CA MET A 545 -4.56 29.10 14.20
C MET A 545 -5.84 29.14 15.04
N THR A 546 -6.05 30.19 15.85
CA THR A 546 -7.25 30.32 16.69
C THR A 546 -8.53 30.55 15.87
N PRO A 547 -8.56 31.45 14.86
CA PRO A 547 -9.62 31.48 13.84
C PRO A 547 -9.81 30.13 13.16
N LEU A 548 -8.74 29.48 12.69
CA LEU A 548 -8.81 28.19 11.99
C LEU A 548 -9.48 27.09 12.85
N HIS A 549 -9.09 27.00 14.13
CA HIS A 549 -9.70 26.09 15.10
C HIS A 549 -11.17 26.43 15.44
N THR A 550 -11.56 27.70 15.32
CA THR A 550 -12.95 28.14 15.52
C THR A 550 -13.81 27.76 14.31
N VAL A 551 -13.33 28.02 13.09
CA VAL A 551 -13.99 27.60 11.83
C VAL A 551 -14.11 26.07 11.75
N LEU A 552 -13.09 25.32 12.18
CA LEU A 552 -13.13 23.85 12.33
C LEU A 552 -14.08 23.34 13.44
N ALA A 553 -14.59 24.22 14.30
CA ALA A 553 -15.64 23.93 15.26
C ALA A 553 -17.03 24.34 14.75
N GLU A 554 -17.15 25.38 13.94
CA GLU A 554 -18.42 25.88 13.40
C GLU A 554 -18.90 25.09 12.17
N THR A 555 -17.99 24.77 11.24
CA THR A 555 -18.25 23.81 10.13
C THR A 555 -18.66 22.42 10.65
N ARG A 556 -18.23 22.06 11.86
CA ARG A 556 -18.59 20.82 12.57
C ARG A 556 -20.06 20.77 12.98
N ASP A 557 -20.69 21.93 13.14
CA ASP A 557 -22.09 22.08 13.51
C ASP A 557 -22.99 22.27 12.28
N LEU A 558 -22.51 22.96 11.24
CA LEU A 558 -23.19 23.04 9.93
C LEU A 558 -23.31 21.65 9.25
N LYS A 559 -22.22 20.86 9.22
CA LYS A 559 -22.22 19.52 8.60
C LYS A 559 -23.16 18.51 9.28
N LYS A 560 -23.79 18.82 10.42
CA LYS A 560 -24.83 17.99 11.05
C LYS A 560 -26.09 17.79 10.18
N GLY A 561 -26.35 18.66 9.21
CA GLY A 561 -27.47 18.51 8.27
C GLY A 561 -27.28 17.33 7.30
N LYS A 562 -26.30 17.44 6.38
CA LYS A 562 -26.06 16.45 5.32
C LYS A 562 -25.26 15.21 5.79
N CYS A 563 -24.33 15.33 6.74
CA CYS A 563 -23.52 14.19 7.23
C CYS A 563 -24.33 13.19 8.08
N ASP A 564 -25.63 13.42 8.28
CA ASP A 564 -26.50 12.51 9.04
C ASP A 564 -26.89 11.25 8.24
N LEU A 565 -26.62 11.16 6.92
CA LEU A 565 -26.67 9.90 6.14
C LEU A 565 -25.47 9.00 6.49
N TRP A 566 -24.23 9.49 6.24
CA TRP A 566 -22.95 8.84 6.64
C TRP A 566 -23.04 8.25 8.05
N THR A 567 -23.46 9.07 9.02
CA THR A 567 -23.52 8.61 10.41
C THR A 567 -24.72 7.68 10.70
N LYS A 568 -25.82 7.67 9.92
CA LYS A 568 -26.95 6.74 10.11
C LYS A 568 -26.58 5.29 9.78
N LYS A 569 -25.92 5.01 8.64
CA LYS A 569 -25.39 3.65 8.37
C LYS A 569 -24.41 3.21 9.47
N TRP A 570 -23.47 4.07 9.86
CA TRP A 570 -22.49 3.74 10.91
C TRP A 570 -23.05 3.66 12.34
N LYS A 571 -24.20 4.27 12.66
CA LYS A 571 -24.81 4.24 14.01
C LYS A 571 -25.27 2.84 14.47
N ASN A 572 -25.41 1.85 13.57
CA ASN A 572 -25.63 0.45 13.96
C ASN A 572 -24.33 -0.27 14.40
N GLY A 573 -23.16 0.22 13.98
CA GLY A 573 -21.87 -0.21 14.53
C GLY A 573 -21.64 0.40 15.91
N LYS A 574 -21.29 -0.41 16.92
CA LYS A 574 -21.07 0.04 18.32
C LYS A 574 -19.94 1.08 18.42
N SER A 575 -20.30 2.36 18.29
CA SER A 575 -19.36 3.48 18.35
C SER A 575 -18.81 3.65 19.77
N SER A 576 -17.50 3.48 19.87
CA SER A 576 -16.69 3.75 21.06
C SER A 576 -16.20 5.20 21.05
N LYS A 577 -16.26 5.88 22.20
CA LYS A 577 -15.73 7.25 22.36
C LYS A 577 -14.19 7.27 22.40
N GLY A 578 -13.55 7.03 21.26
CA GLY A 578 -12.16 7.40 21.03
C GLY A 578 -12.08 8.79 20.39
N LYS A 579 -11.11 9.63 20.79
CA LYS A 579 -10.67 10.72 19.93
C LYS A 579 -9.98 10.07 18.73
N GLY A 580 -10.65 10.04 17.58
CA GLY A 580 -10.01 9.58 16.34
C GLY A 580 -8.89 10.55 15.96
N SER A 581 -7.72 10.02 15.62
CA SER A 581 -6.69 10.81 14.94
C SER A 581 -7.18 11.08 13.52
N TYR A 582 -7.10 12.34 13.08
CA TYR A 582 -7.54 12.78 11.75
C TYR A 582 -6.47 12.47 10.69
N ASN A 583 -6.10 11.19 10.60
CA ASN A 583 -5.12 10.72 9.63
C ASN A 583 -5.85 10.21 8.38
N PHE A 584 -5.21 10.31 7.21
CA PHE A 584 -5.58 9.48 6.07
C PHE A 584 -5.53 7.99 6.47
N ASN A 585 -6.51 7.21 6.04
CA ASN A 585 -6.64 5.78 6.34
C ASN A 585 -7.08 5.06 5.06
N ARG A 586 -6.15 4.46 4.31
CA ARG A 586 -6.52 3.62 3.16
C ARG A 586 -7.26 2.37 3.66
N ILE A 587 -8.56 2.29 3.36
CA ILE A 587 -9.44 1.19 3.82
C ILE A 587 -9.55 0.05 2.81
N ALA A 588 -9.42 0.34 1.52
CA ALA A 588 -9.44 -0.60 0.42
C ALA A 588 -8.59 -0.08 -0.76
N THR A 589 -8.54 -0.82 -1.85
CA THR A 589 -8.00 -0.40 -3.15
C THR A 589 -8.82 -1.12 -4.21
N PHE A 590 -9.31 -0.38 -5.21
CA PHE A 590 -10.11 -0.92 -6.30
C PHE A 590 -9.32 -0.76 -7.61
N PRO A 591 -9.00 -1.83 -8.35
CA PRO A 591 -8.32 -1.75 -9.63
C PRO A 591 -9.34 -1.58 -10.75
N VAL A 592 -9.30 -0.47 -11.49
CA VAL A 592 -10.33 -0.10 -12.49
C VAL A 592 -10.42 -1.07 -13.66
N CYS A 593 -9.31 -1.68 -14.06
CA CYS A 593 -9.27 -2.82 -14.98
C CYS A 593 -10.18 -4.01 -14.59
N SER A 594 -10.58 -4.14 -13.30
CA SER A 594 -11.52 -5.18 -12.85
C SER A 594 -12.97 -4.95 -13.27
N GLN A 595 -13.28 -3.78 -13.82
CA GLN A 595 -14.52 -3.51 -14.55
C GLN A 595 -14.55 -4.23 -15.92
N LEU A 596 -13.38 -4.52 -16.50
CA LEU A 596 -13.20 -5.06 -17.86
C LEU A 596 -12.94 -6.57 -17.84
N ASP A 597 -12.01 -7.01 -16.99
CA ASP A 597 -11.69 -8.41 -16.75
C ASP A 597 -11.40 -8.64 -15.26
N ALA A 598 -12.01 -9.66 -14.66
CA ALA A 598 -11.98 -9.86 -13.21
C ALA A 598 -10.57 -10.13 -12.62
N ASP A 599 -9.62 -10.59 -13.44
CA ASP A 599 -8.21 -10.79 -13.08
C ASP A 599 -7.30 -9.65 -13.61
N CYS A 600 -7.89 -8.58 -14.17
CA CYS A 600 -7.22 -7.50 -14.91
C CYS A 600 -6.33 -7.98 -16.07
N ASN A 601 -6.65 -9.13 -16.67
CA ASN A 601 -5.87 -9.72 -17.76
C ASN A 601 -6.36 -9.21 -19.13
N THR A 602 -6.22 -7.90 -19.35
CA THR A 602 -6.45 -7.24 -20.65
C THR A 602 -5.27 -6.34 -21.02
N ASP A 603 -5.06 -6.13 -22.33
CA ASP A 603 -4.17 -5.09 -22.87
C ASP A 603 -4.95 -3.79 -23.21
N THR A 604 -6.20 -3.66 -22.74
CA THR A 604 -7.01 -2.43 -22.81
C THR A 604 -6.50 -1.41 -21.80
N GLU A 605 -6.20 -0.20 -22.27
CA GLU A 605 -5.87 0.96 -21.45
C GLU A 605 -7.12 1.51 -20.76
N THR A 606 -6.97 1.93 -19.51
CA THR A 606 -8.05 2.40 -18.62
C THR A 606 -7.41 3.17 -17.47
N ALA A 607 -7.96 4.35 -17.18
CA ALA A 607 -7.48 5.24 -16.15
C ALA A 607 -8.60 5.62 -15.17
N ALA A 608 -8.27 6.46 -14.19
CA ALA A 608 -9.24 7.02 -13.27
C ALA A 608 -8.71 8.33 -12.69
N GLU A 609 -9.16 9.44 -13.27
CA GLU A 609 -8.79 10.78 -12.83
C GLU A 609 -9.77 11.28 -11.74
N ILE A 610 -10.83 11.98 -12.16
CA ILE A 610 -11.76 12.63 -11.24
C ILE A 610 -12.75 11.62 -10.67
N VAL A 611 -12.90 11.61 -9.34
CA VAL A 611 -13.77 10.67 -8.61
C VAL A 611 -14.74 11.38 -7.68
N THR A 612 -16.00 10.98 -7.75
CA THR A 612 -17.11 11.49 -6.93
C THR A 612 -17.93 10.35 -6.31
N VAL A 613 -18.97 10.68 -5.55
CA VAL A 613 -19.79 9.70 -4.81
C VAL A 613 -21.28 10.04 -4.84
N SER A 614 -22.13 9.02 -4.98
CA SER A 614 -23.58 9.16 -4.86
C SER A 614 -24.00 9.75 -3.50
N GLY A 615 -25.10 10.50 -3.45
CA GLY A 615 -25.59 11.10 -2.19
C GLY A 615 -26.12 10.08 -1.18
N ASP A 616 -26.44 8.87 -1.63
CA ASP A 616 -26.73 7.71 -0.75
C ASP A 616 -25.45 7.02 -0.20
N LEU A 617 -24.29 7.38 -0.78
CA LEU A 617 -22.93 7.03 -0.37
C LEU A 617 -22.54 5.57 -0.60
N ASN A 618 -23.17 4.95 -1.60
CA ASN A 618 -22.95 3.55 -1.98
C ASN A 618 -22.23 3.37 -3.31
N THR A 619 -22.15 4.39 -4.15
CA THR A 619 -21.52 4.28 -5.47
C THR A 619 -20.45 5.35 -5.61
N LEU A 620 -19.21 4.96 -5.89
CA LEU A 620 -18.24 5.87 -6.49
C LEU A 620 -18.48 5.93 -8.00
N ILE A 621 -18.28 7.11 -8.57
CA ILE A 621 -18.31 7.36 -10.01
C ILE A 621 -16.99 8.05 -10.36
N TYR A 622 -16.31 7.61 -11.43
CA TYR A 622 -15.04 8.20 -11.87
C TYR A 622 -14.99 8.36 -13.40
N SER A 623 -14.21 9.33 -13.90
CA SER A 623 -13.85 9.50 -15.31
C SER A 623 -12.72 8.55 -15.73
N ASP A 624 -12.81 7.99 -16.94
CA ASP A 624 -11.80 7.14 -17.58
C ASP A 624 -11.62 7.64 -19.02
N SER A 625 -10.80 8.69 -19.18
CA SER A 625 -10.52 9.36 -20.47
C SER A 625 -10.13 8.36 -21.57
N PRO A 626 -9.12 7.48 -21.39
CA PRO A 626 -8.64 6.59 -22.45
C PRO A 626 -9.66 5.58 -22.97
N MET A 627 -10.74 5.35 -22.21
CA MET A 627 -11.85 4.48 -22.61
C MET A 627 -13.08 5.24 -23.13
N GLY A 628 -13.20 6.55 -22.91
CA GLY A 628 -14.41 7.33 -23.20
C GLY A 628 -15.60 6.97 -22.31
N VAL A 629 -15.36 6.53 -21.07
CA VAL A 629 -16.40 6.02 -20.16
C VAL A 629 -16.35 6.66 -18.78
N ILE A 630 -17.49 6.67 -18.07
CA ILE A 630 -17.49 6.77 -16.61
C ILE A 630 -17.62 5.38 -15.98
N GLY A 631 -16.87 5.12 -14.92
CA GLY A 631 -16.92 3.86 -14.18
C GLY A 631 -17.68 3.96 -12.87
N PHE A 632 -18.46 2.91 -12.54
CA PHE A 632 -19.23 2.81 -11.29
C PHE A 632 -18.68 1.71 -10.39
N VAL A 633 -18.56 1.97 -9.08
CA VAL A 633 -18.04 1.02 -8.08
C VAL A 633 -18.93 1.01 -6.82
N ASP A 634 -19.40 -0.16 -6.40
CA ASP A 634 -20.14 -0.32 -5.14
C ASP A 634 -19.19 -0.19 -3.95
N ILE A 635 -19.50 0.73 -3.05
CA ILE A 635 -18.84 1.00 -1.77
C ILE A 635 -19.81 0.90 -0.58
N THR A 636 -20.96 0.23 -0.75
CA THR A 636 -21.91 -0.11 0.33
C THR A 636 -21.19 -0.78 1.52
N ASP A 637 -20.14 -1.57 1.24
CA ASP A 637 -19.03 -1.80 2.15
C ASP A 637 -17.71 -1.28 1.54
N ALA A 638 -17.34 -0.04 1.86
CA ALA A 638 -16.10 0.59 1.41
C ALA A 638 -14.80 -0.10 1.89
N THR A 639 -14.86 -1.21 2.65
CA THR A 639 -13.71 -2.08 2.92
C THR A 639 -13.56 -3.24 1.92
N SER A 640 -14.56 -3.45 1.06
CA SER A 640 -14.61 -4.48 0.03
C SER A 640 -15.32 -3.95 -1.25
N PRO A 641 -14.78 -2.91 -1.92
CA PRO A 641 -15.38 -2.34 -3.12
C PRO A 641 -15.47 -3.37 -4.26
N SER A 642 -16.52 -3.28 -5.07
CA SER A 642 -16.79 -4.21 -6.18
C SER A 642 -17.32 -3.51 -7.43
N PRO A 643 -17.04 -4.02 -8.64
CA PRO A 643 -17.41 -3.35 -9.87
C PRO A 643 -18.92 -3.30 -10.08
N LEU A 644 -19.42 -2.17 -10.59
CA LEU A 644 -20.80 -2.01 -11.06
C LEU A 644 -20.92 -1.82 -12.58
N GLY A 645 -19.81 -1.83 -13.32
CA GLY A 645 -19.77 -1.59 -14.76
C GLY A 645 -19.46 -0.15 -15.15
N THR A 646 -19.26 0.07 -16.45
CA THR A 646 -18.92 1.38 -17.06
C THR A 646 -20.00 1.83 -18.03
N LEU A 647 -20.03 3.12 -18.33
CA LEU A 647 -20.94 3.74 -19.31
C LEU A 647 -20.15 4.64 -20.26
N ASP A 648 -20.20 4.30 -21.55
CA ASP A 648 -19.82 5.16 -22.69
C ASP A 648 -20.63 6.46 -22.67
N VAL A 649 -19.93 7.60 -22.65
CA VAL A 649 -20.53 8.94 -22.61
C VAL A 649 -20.54 9.66 -23.96
N GLY A 650 -20.01 9.03 -25.02
CA GLY A 650 -19.98 9.59 -26.37
C GLY A 650 -18.82 10.55 -26.68
N GLY A 651 -17.79 10.55 -25.85
CA GLY A 651 -16.59 11.38 -25.94
C GLY A 651 -15.64 11.06 -24.78
N GLU A 652 -14.67 11.93 -24.53
CA GLU A 652 -13.68 11.78 -23.46
C GLU A 652 -14.18 12.46 -22.17
N PRO A 653 -14.49 11.72 -21.09
CA PRO A 653 -14.89 12.32 -19.82
C PRO A 653 -13.66 12.80 -19.05
N THR A 654 -13.59 14.10 -18.80
CA THR A 654 -12.56 14.74 -17.97
C THR A 654 -12.97 14.72 -16.50
N SER A 655 -14.10 15.36 -16.16
CA SER A 655 -14.57 15.53 -14.77
C SER A 655 -15.99 15.01 -14.53
N VAL A 656 -16.27 14.56 -13.30
CA VAL A 656 -17.58 14.04 -12.89
C VAL A 656 -17.98 14.49 -11.48
N SER A 657 -19.22 14.96 -11.36
CA SER A 657 -19.82 15.43 -10.10
C SER A 657 -21.24 14.86 -9.92
N VAL A 658 -21.90 15.12 -8.79
CA VAL A 658 -23.25 14.57 -8.49
C VAL A 658 -24.26 15.66 -8.15
N TRP A 659 -25.33 15.73 -8.94
CA TRP A 659 -26.49 16.57 -8.71
C TRP A 659 -27.65 15.79 -8.06
N ASN A 660 -28.33 16.45 -7.11
CA ASN A 660 -29.53 15.96 -6.41
C ASN A 660 -29.42 14.50 -5.92
N ASP A 661 -28.28 14.15 -5.32
CA ASP A 661 -27.92 12.84 -4.74
C ASP A 661 -27.89 11.62 -5.70
N SER A 662 -28.52 11.66 -6.88
CA SER A 662 -28.72 10.48 -7.75
C SER A 662 -28.38 10.66 -9.25
N ILE A 663 -28.03 11.85 -9.70
CA ILE A 663 -27.63 12.10 -11.10
C ILE A 663 -26.15 12.48 -11.13
N ALA A 664 -25.34 11.70 -11.85
CA ALA A 664 -23.97 12.11 -12.17
C ALA A 664 -24.03 13.13 -13.31
N VAL A 665 -23.22 14.18 -13.22
CA VAL A 665 -23.03 15.19 -14.25
C VAL A 665 -21.57 15.20 -14.66
N VAL A 666 -21.32 14.98 -15.95
CA VAL A 666 -20.00 14.65 -16.51
C VAL A 666 -19.62 15.72 -17.54
N GLY A 667 -18.42 16.27 -17.42
CA GLY A 667 -17.78 17.08 -18.47
C GLY A 667 -17.17 16.11 -19.49
N VAL A 668 -17.50 16.29 -20.77
CA VAL A 668 -17.05 15.40 -21.85
C VAL A 668 -16.50 16.22 -23.00
N ASN A 669 -15.20 16.08 -23.27
CA ASN A 669 -14.54 16.59 -24.47
C ASN A 669 -15.02 15.80 -25.69
N THR A 670 -15.38 16.51 -26.77
CA THR A 670 -15.84 15.91 -28.05
C THR A 670 -15.13 16.49 -29.27
N SER A 671 -14.00 17.16 -29.07
CA SER A 671 -13.27 17.91 -30.10
C SER A 671 -12.67 17.01 -31.20
N GLU A 672 -12.56 17.54 -32.42
CA GLU A 672 -11.81 16.86 -33.50
C GLU A 672 -10.30 17.19 -33.45
N ASP A 673 -9.96 18.38 -32.93
CA ASP A 673 -8.60 18.88 -32.65
C ASP A 673 -8.68 20.11 -31.72
N TYR A 674 -7.53 20.58 -31.22
CA TYR A 674 -7.38 21.75 -30.33
C TYR A 674 -7.95 23.08 -30.85
N VAL A 675 -8.32 23.18 -32.14
CA VAL A 675 -8.86 24.42 -32.75
C VAL A 675 -10.35 24.30 -33.05
N ASN A 676 -10.85 23.08 -33.29
CA ASN A 676 -12.25 22.74 -33.52
C ASN A 676 -12.90 22.24 -32.22
N THR A 677 -12.78 23.05 -31.18
CA THR A 677 -13.12 22.73 -29.79
C THR A 677 -14.62 22.49 -29.60
N SER A 678 -14.97 21.43 -28.87
CA SER A 678 -16.36 21.14 -28.52
C SER A 678 -16.46 20.19 -27.31
N GLY A 679 -17.60 20.24 -26.64
CA GLY A 679 -17.85 19.36 -25.50
C GLY A 679 -19.27 19.43 -24.98
N LEU A 680 -19.58 18.48 -24.10
CA LEU A 680 -20.91 18.25 -23.55
C LEU A 680 -20.87 18.24 -22.02
N LEU A 681 -21.92 18.75 -21.39
CA LEU A 681 -22.32 18.28 -20.07
C LEU A 681 -23.26 17.09 -20.29
N VAL A 682 -22.99 15.94 -19.67
CA VAL A 682 -23.82 14.74 -19.77
C VAL A 682 -24.40 14.40 -18.39
N ALA A 683 -25.74 14.35 -18.30
CA ALA A 683 -26.44 13.90 -17.09
C ALA A 683 -26.78 12.41 -17.19
N VAL A 684 -26.40 11.63 -16.17
CA VAL A 684 -26.53 10.17 -16.10
C VAL A 684 -27.26 9.78 -14.82
N ASP A 685 -28.27 8.91 -14.91
CA ASP A 685 -28.87 8.27 -13.74
C ASP A 685 -27.90 7.22 -13.17
N ILE A 686 -27.49 7.39 -11.91
CA ILE A 686 -26.49 6.54 -11.25
C ILE A 686 -27.03 5.11 -10.99
N ALA A 687 -28.35 4.95 -10.84
CA ALA A 687 -28.98 3.69 -10.48
C ALA A 687 -29.34 2.82 -11.70
N THR A 688 -29.65 3.43 -12.85
CA THR A 688 -29.87 2.70 -14.12
C THR A 688 -28.67 2.73 -15.08
N GLN A 689 -27.64 3.54 -14.79
CA GLN A 689 -26.45 3.74 -15.65
C GLN A 689 -26.84 4.12 -17.08
N THR A 690 -27.69 5.14 -17.19
CA THR A 690 -28.21 5.62 -18.49
C THR A 690 -28.09 7.13 -18.60
N ILE A 691 -27.57 7.61 -19.72
CA ILE A 691 -27.64 9.02 -20.11
C ILE A 691 -29.11 9.45 -20.14
N LEU A 692 -29.45 10.47 -19.35
CA LEU A 692 -30.75 11.11 -19.31
C LEU A 692 -30.84 12.24 -20.34
N LYS A 693 -29.77 13.04 -20.45
CA LYS A 693 -29.67 14.21 -21.33
C LYS A 693 -28.21 14.66 -21.48
N SER A 694 -27.92 15.38 -22.56
CA SER A 694 -26.72 16.21 -22.68
C SER A 694 -27.06 17.67 -23.07
N TRP A 695 -26.11 18.57 -22.83
CA TRP A 695 -26.12 19.97 -23.26
C TRP A 695 -24.79 20.29 -23.92
N ASP A 696 -24.83 21.06 -25.00
CA ASP A 696 -23.66 21.64 -25.67
C ASP A 696 -23.02 22.71 -24.78
N LEU A 697 -21.70 22.64 -24.59
CA LEU A 697 -20.90 23.60 -23.83
C LEU A 697 -20.12 24.57 -24.73
N GLY A 698 -19.91 24.24 -26.00
CA GLY A 698 -19.20 25.08 -26.97
C GLY A 698 -17.67 25.13 -26.86
N GLY A 699 -17.04 24.21 -26.11
CA GLY A 699 -15.58 24.08 -25.95
C GLY A 699 -15.21 22.84 -25.12
N GLN A 700 -13.92 22.60 -24.89
CA GLN A 700 -13.41 21.47 -24.10
C GLN A 700 -13.62 21.71 -22.60
N PRO A 701 -14.44 20.89 -21.90
CA PRO A 701 -14.57 20.99 -20.47
C PRO A 701 -13.45 20.23 -19.77
N ASP A 702 -12.79 20.85 -18.80
CA ASP A 702 -12.05 20.10 -17.78
C ASP A 702 -12.96 19.87 -16.57
N SER A 703 -12.98 20.78 -15.59
CA SER A 703 -13.58 20.51 -14.29
C SER A 703 -15.07 20.85 -14.17
N VAL A 704 -15.82 20.09 -13.36
CA VAL A 704 -17.26 20.21 -13.14
C VAL A 704 -17.61 20.21 -11.65
N ALA A 705 -18.26 21.29 -11.19
CA ALA A 705 -18.72 21.42 -9.80
C ALA A 705 -20.23 21.65 -9.70
N VAL A 706 -20.86 21.05 -8.68
CA VAL A 706 -22.26 21.28 -8.31
C VAL A 706 -22.30 22.09 -7.01
N SER A 707 -23.15 23.11 -6.93
CA SER A 707 -23.25 23.95 -5.73
C SER A 707 -23.76 23.15 -4.51
N PRO A 708 -23.35 23.49 -3.28
CA PRO A 708 -23.80 22.77 -2.07
C PRO A 708 -25.31 22.78 -1.82
N ASP A 709 -26.04 23.73 -2.41
CA ASP A 709 -27.51 23.81 -2.39
C ASP A 709 -28.19 23.18 -3.63
N GLY A 710 -27.41 22.73 -4.62
CA GLY A 710 -27.86 22.11 -5.86
C GLY A 710 -28.40 23.08 -6.93
N LYS A 711 -28.46 24.39 -6.67
CA LYS A 711 -29.02 25.36 -7.63
C LYS A 711 -28.15 25.65 -8.85
N TYR A 712 -26.85 25.39 -8.77
CA TYR A 712 -25.91 25.70 -9.84
C TYR A 712 -25.03 24.50 -10.17
N ILE A 713 -24.68 24.39 -11.45
CA ILE A 713 -23.53 23.62 -11.93
C ILE A 713 -22.61 24.63 -12.60
N VAL A 714 -21.30 24.48 -12.38
CA VAL A 714 -20.26 25.24 -13.07
C VAL A 714 -19.35 24.25 -13.77
N VAL A 715 -19.01 24.56 -15.01
CA VAL A 715 -18.03 23.83 -15.80
C VAL A 715 -16.95 24.81 -16.23
N ALA A 716 -15.70 24.47 -15.98
CA ALA A 716 -14.56 25.17 -16.51
C ALA A 716 -14.29 24.64 -17.93
N ILE A 717 -14.19 25.54 -18.91
CA ILE A 717 -13.96 25.23 -20.32
C ILE A 717 -12.56 25.73 -20.66
N GLU A 718 -11.57 24.88 -20.42
CA GLU A 718 -10.15 25.20 -20.62
C GLU A 718 -9.87 25.61 -22.06
N ASN A 719 -10.37 24.81 -23.01
CA ASN A 719 -9.90 24.74 -24.40
C ASN A 719 -8.39 24.45 -24.48
N GLU A 720 -8.02 23.20 -24.17
CA GLU A 720 -6.63 22.75 -23.98
C GLU A 720 -5.68 23.15 -25.12
N ARG A 721 -4.46 23.54 -24.74
CA ARG A 721 -3.39 23.99 -25.64
C ARG A 721 -2.69 22.82 -26.35
N ASP A 722 -2.28 23.00 -27.61
CA ASP A 722 -1.46 22.00 -28.32
C ASP A 722 -0.01 22.08 -27.82
N GLU A 723 0.39 21.20 -26.88
CA GLU A 723 1.74 21.19 -26.29
C GLU A 723 2.87 20.95 -27.31
N ASP A 724 2.60 20.17 -28.37
CA ASP A 724 3.56 19.93 -29.46
C ASP A 724 3.71 21.20 -30.35
N LEU A 725 2.77 22.15 -30.28
CA LEU A 725 2.74 23.34 -31.14
C LEU A 725 3.60 24.50 -30.60
N GLY A 726 4.88 24.47 -30.96
CA GLY A 726 5.77 25.62 -30.77
C GLY A 726 6.19 25.82 -29.31
N ASP A 727 6.50 24.70 -28.64
CA ASP A 727 6.85 24.61 -27.23
C ASP A 727 5.64 24.86 -26.29
N GLY A 728 4.40 24.62 -26.77
CA GLY A 728 3.13 24.65 -26.01
C GLY A 728 2.59 26.01 -25.60
N ILE A 729 3.42 27.06 -25.67
CA ILE A 729 3.20 28.37 -25.02
C ILE A 729 1.92 29.08 -25.55
N PRO A 730 0.94 29.41 -24.68
CA PRO A 730 -0.23 30.20 -25.06
C PRO A 730 0.11 31.64 -25.52
N PRO A 731 -0.78 32.35 -26.24
CA PRO A 731 -2.18 32.02 -26.50
C PRO A 731 -2.40 31.06 -27.69
N GLN A 732 -3.26 30.06 -27.48
CA GLN A 732 -3.66 29.02 -28.44
C GLN A 732 -5.19 29.07 -28.71
N MET A 733 -5.64 30.10 -29.43
CA MET A 733 -7.08 30.31 -29.71
C MET A 733 -7.79 29.08 -30.34
N PRO A 734 -9.00 28.69 -29.86
CA PRO A 734 -9.96 29.56 -29.20
C PRO A 734 -9.91 29.55 -27.66
N ALA A 735 -9.63 30.73 -27.08
CA ALA A 735 -9.53 30.92 -25.64
C ALA A 735 -10.68 30.35 -24.79
N GLY A 736 -10.32 29.80 -23.63
CA GLY A 736 -11.21 29.21 -22.66
C GLY A 736 -12.17 30.17 -21.94
N PHE A 737 -13.18 29.61 -21.28
CA PHE A 737 -14.25 30.33 -20.58
C PHE A 737 -14.90 29.50 -19.46
N VAL A 738 -15.83 30.07 -18.71
CA VAL A 738 -16.58 29.33 -17.66
C VAL A 738 -18.05 29.22 -18.05
N VAL A 739 -18.64 28.03 -17.97
CA VAL A 739 -20.07 27.82 -18.16
C VAL A 739 -20.77 27.68 -16.80
N SER A 740 -21.78 28.51 -16.58
CA SER A 740 -22.69 28.38 -15.44
C SER A 740 -24.05 27.86 -15.91
N ILE A 741 -24.65 26.94 -15.15
CA ILE A 741 -25.99 26.39 -15.40
C ILE A 741 -26.82 26.56 -14.14
N ALA A 742 -27.85 27.40 -14.21
CA ALA A 742 -28.91 27.41 -13.21
C ALA A 742 -29.78 26.16 -13.40
N THR A 743 -29.94 25.37 -12.35
CA THR A 743 -30.67 24.10 -12.39
C THR A 743 -32.16 24.28 -12.05
N ALA A 744 -32.95 23.28 -12.43
CA ALA A 744 -34.37 23.18 -12.17
C ALA A 744 -34.79 21.72 -11.91
N GLU A 745 -36.02 21.51 -11.43
CA GLU A 745 -36.60 20.17 -11.24
C GLU A 745 -36.65 19.34 -12.53
N SER A 746 -36.72 20.01 -13.69
CA SER A 746 -36.66 19.40 -15.02
C SER A 746 -35.31 19.66 -15.68
N LEU A 747 -34.70 18.62 -16.24
CA LEU A 747 -33.51 18.74 -17.09
C LEU A 747 -33.81 19.49 -18.41
N ASP A 748 -35.09 19.73 -18.75
CA ASP A 748 -35.47 20.54 -19.91
C ASP A 748 -35.44 22.05 -19.67
N ASP A 749 -35.39 22.50 -18.42
CA ASP A 749 -35.32 23.93 -18.07
C ASP A 749 -33.89 24.40 -17.72
N TRP A 750 -32.92 23.47 -17.63
CA TRP A 750 -31.49 23.78 -17.40
C TRP A 750 -30.89 24.53 -18.60
N THR A 751 -30.33 25.72 -18.35
CA THR A 751 -29.84 26.63 -19.40
C THR A 751 -28.37 27.01 -19.15
N PRO A 752 -27.43 26.53 -19.99
CA PRO A 752 -26.03 27.00 -19.98
C PRO A 752 -25.90 28.50 -20.27
N SER A 753 -25.02 29.16 -19.54
CA SER A 753 -24.70 30.58 -19.63
C SER A 753 -23.18 30.78 -19.52
N VAL A 754 -22.56 31.23 -20.60
CA VAL A 754 -21.13 31.53 -20.66
C VAL A 754 -20.80 32.77 -19.84
N ILE A 755 -19.74 32.67 -19.05
CA ILE A 755 -19.07 33.73 -18.33
C ILE A 755 -17.71 33.90 -19.00
N ASP A 756 -17.51 35.06 -19.62
CA ASP A 756 -16.25 35.49 -20.22
C ASP A 756 -15.24 35.81 -19.10
N VAL A 757 -14.06 35.20 -19.17
CA VAL A 757 -12.96 35.39 -18.21
C VAL A 757 -11.68 35.91 -18.89
N THR A 758 -11.79 36.39 -20.12
CA THR A 758 -10.70 37.09 -20.82
C THR A 758 -10.53 38.53 -20.31
N GLY A 759 -9.33 39.10 -20.48
CA GLY A 759 -9.03 40.49 -20.16
C GLY A 759 -8.97 40.82 -18.65
N LEU A 760 -8.86 39.82 -17.78
CA LEU A 760 -8.89 39.97 -16.33
C LEU A 760 -7.55 40.45 -15.74
N ASP A 761 -7.63 41.27 -14.68
CA ASP A 761 -6.45 41.77 -13.96
C ASP A 761 -5.75 40.64 -13.19
N GLY A 762 -4.43 40.55 -13.28
CA GLY A 762 -3.61 39.58 -12.53
C GLY A 762 -3.48 38.19 -13.17
N VAL A 763 -3.99 38.03 -14.38
CA VAL A 763 -3.81 36.85 -15.26
C VAL A 763 -2.58 37.07 -16.14
N ASN A 764 -1.72 36.06 -16.33
CA ASN A 764 -0.46 36.21 -17.08
C ASN A 764 -0.68 36.48 -18.58
N ILE A 765 -1.59 35.74 -19.20
CA ILE A 765 -1.93 35.74 -20.62
C ILE A 765 -3.44 36.04 -20.74
N PRO A 766 -3.89 37.27 -20.45
CA PRO A 766 -5.31 37.56 -20.27
C PRO A 766 -6.14 37.44 -21.55
N GLU A 767 -5.51 37.39 -22.73
CA GLU A 767 -6.18 37.03 -23.99
C GLU A 767 -6.57 35.54 -24.07
N ASP A 768 -5.94 34.67 -23.27
CA ASP A 768 -6.14 33.22 -23.29
C ASP A 768 -6.02 32.62 -21.87
N PRO A 769 -7.15 32.50 -21.14
CA PRO A 769 -7.12 32.37 -19.69
C PRO A 769 -7.10 30.92 -19.19
N GLU A 770 -7.28 29.91 -20.04
CA GLU A 770 -7.19 28.46 -19.74
C GLU A 770 -7.77 28.07 -18.34
N PRO A 771 -9.10 28.16 -18.14
CA PRO A 771 -9.74 27.80 -16.88
C PRO A 771 -9.91 26.29 -16.74
N GLU A 772 -9.24 25.73 -15.73
CA GLU A 772 -9.05 24.30 -15.50
C GLU A 772 -9.91 23.84 -14.30
N PHE A 773 -9.44 23.93 -13.05
CA PHE A 773 -10.20 23.38 -11.91
C PHE A 773 -11.28 24.33 -11.31
N VAL A 774 -12.43 23.79 -10.86
CA VAL A 774 -13.50 24.57 -10.20
C VAL A 774 -14.04 23.96 -8.89
N HIS A 775 -14.31 24.79 -7.89
CA HIS A 775 -15.04 24.40 -6.66
C HIS A 775 -15.99 25.51 -6.14
N ILE A 776 -17.11 25.13 -5.52
CA ILE A 776 -18.19 26.05 -5.10
C ILE A 776 -18.42 25.98 -3.58
N ASN A 777 -18.60 27.13 -2.90
CA ASN A 777 -18.87 27.19 -1.46
C ASN A 777 -20.36 27.30 -1.09
N GLU A 778 -20.67 27.26 0.22
CA GLU A 778 -22.06 27.29 0.73
C GLU A 778 -22.82 28.61 0.46
N ASN A 779 -22.13 29.66 -0.03
CA ASN A 779 -22.75 30.92 -0.45
C ASN A 779 -23.01 30.99 -1.97
N ASN A 780 -22.70 29.93 -2.73
CA ASN A 780 -22.70 29.92 -4.21
C ASN A 780 -21.69 30.88 -4.86
N LEU A 781 -20.57 31.15 -4.18
CA LEU A 781 -19.36 31.66 -4.83
C LEU A 781 -18.55 30.47 -5.36
N ALA A 782 -18.18 30.51 -6.64
CA ALA A 782 -17.21 29.60 -7.23
C ALA A 782 -15.79 30.19 -7.13
N VAL A 783 -14.80 29.32 -6.95
CA VAL A 783 -13.39 29.59 -7.23
C VAL A 783 -12.99 28.73 -8.42
N VAL A 784 -12.29 29.33 -9.38
CA VAL A 784 -11.75 28.66 -10.57
C VAL A 784 -10.26 28.99 -10.67
N THR A 785 -9.44 28.00 -10.99
CA THR A 785 -8.00 28.15 -11.26
C THR A 785 -7.72 28.34 -12.74
N LEU A 786 -6.67 29.11 -13.01
CA LEU A 786 -6.11 29.38 -14.33
C LEU A 786 -4.60 29.04 -14.21
N GLN A 787 -4.21 27.80 -14.55
CA GLN A 787 -3.02 27.14 -14.01
C GLN A 787 -1.72 27.65 -14.65
N GLU A 788 -1.62 27.55 -15.98
CA GLU A 788 -0.60 28.12 -16.88
C GLU A 788 -0.55 29.66 -16.74
N ASN A 789 -1.70 30.23 -16.42
CA ASN A 789 -1.89 31.65 -16.16
C ASN A 789 -1.47 32.08 -14.74
N ASN A 790 -1.08 31.12 -13.88
CA ASN A 790 -0.69 31.27 -12.48
C ASN A 790 -1.64 32.20 -11.69
N ALA A 791 -2.95 32.00 -11.88
CA ALA A 791 -4.00 32.90 -11.41
C ALA A 791 -5.25 32.17 -10.90
N ILE A 792 -6.06 32.91 -10.13
CA ILE A 792 -7.27 32.42 -9.49
C ILE A 792 -8.37 33.48 -9.68
N ILE A 793 -9.57 33.02 -9.99
CA ILE A 793 -10.76 33.88 -10.15
C ILE A 793 -11.89 33.44 -9.21
N LEU A 794 -12.69 34.42 -8.77
CA LEU A 794 -13.87 34.23 -7.92
C LEU A 794 -15.11 34.71 -8.66
N ILE A 795 -16.15 33.86 -8.75
CA ILE A 795 -17.36 34.12 -9.53
C ILE A 795 -18.59 34.00 -8.62
N ASP A 796 -19.39 35.06 -8.51
CA ASP A 796 -20.71 34.97 -7.89
C ASP A 796 -21.71 34.35 -8.88
N LEU A 797 -22.33 33.24 -8.47
CA LEU A 797 -23.29 32.51 -9.30
C LEU A 797 -24.71 33.07 -9.22
N GLU A 798 -25.04 33.96 -8.26
CA GLU A 798 -26.34 34.66 -8.27
C GLU A 798 -26.37 35.79 -9.33
N SER A 799 -25.27 36.53 -9.50
CA SER A 799 -25.12 37.53 -10.57
C SER A 799 -24.62 36.98 -11.90
N GLY A 800 -23.84 35.89 -11.88
CA GLY A 800 -23.11 35.38 -13.04
C GLY A 800 -21.89 36.22 -13.41
N THR A 801 -21.19 36.82 -12.44
CA THR A 801 -20.05 37.73 -12.69
C THR A 801 -18.81 37.36 -11.89
N VAL A 802 -17.63 37.56 -12.50
CA VAL A 802 -16.34 37.55 -11.79
C VAL A 802 -16.32 38.69 -10.77
N GLU A 803 -16.22 38.37 -9.48
CA GLU A 803 -16.06 39.35 -8.40
C GLU A 803 -14.59 39.79 -8.24
N SER A 804 -13.64 38.90 -8.52
CA SER A 804 -12.20 39.14 -8.37
C SER A 804 -11.38 38.20 -9.23
N SER A 805 -10.24 38.70 -9.72
CA SER A 805 -9.15 37.94 -10.34
C SER A 805 -7.83 38.38 -9.71
N PHE A 806 -6.89 37.46 -9.53
CA PHE A 806 -5.55 37.74 -9.02
C PHE A 806 -4.56 36.61 -9.34
N SER A 807 -3.28 36.93 -9.47
CA SER A 807 -2.23 35.91 -9.55
C SER A 807 -2.09 35.18 -8.22
N ALA A 808 -1.86 33.88 -8.27
CA ALA A 808 -1.49 33.05 -7.11
C ALA A 808 -0.09 33.40 -6.56
N GLY A 809 0.72 34.12 -7.34
CA GLY A 809 2.03 34.62 -6.95
C GLY A 809 3.13 33.57 -7.12
N SER A 810 4.13 33.60 -6.24
CA SER A 810 5.29 32.71 -6.29
C SER A 810 5.83 32.37 -4.90
N VAL A 811 6.80 31.46 -4.85
CA VAL A 811 7.45 30.99 -3.63
C VAL A 811 8.93 30.70 -3.84
N ASP A 812 9.75 30.92 -2.80
CA ASP A 812 11.14 30.48 -2.76
C ASP A 812 11.17 29.05 -2.17
N LEU A 813 11.71 28.09 -2.93
CA LEU A 813 11.83 26.68 -2.55
C LEU A 813 13.25 26.38 -2.07
N ASP A 814 13.37 25.61 -0.97
CA ASP A 814 14.62 25.45 -0.22
C ASP A 814 14.75 23.98 0.24
N ASN A 815 15.91 23.33 0.02
CA ASN A 815 16.12 21.88 0.27
C ASN A 815 15.23 20.99 -0.62
N ILE A 816 15.10 21.39 -1.89
CA ILE A 816 14.46 20.59 -2.95
C ILE A 816 15.52 19.84 -3.75
N ASP A 817 15.05 18.97 -4.63
CA ASP A 817 15.83 18.33 -5.67
C ASP A 817 15.42 18.95 -7.02
N THR A 818 16.34 19.03 -7.97
CA THR A 818 16.19 19.77 -9.25
C THR A 818 16.83 19.07 -10.45
N GLU A 819 17.39 17.87 -10.29
CA GLU A 819 18.11 17.14 -11.33
C GLU A 819 17.55 15.70 -11.45
N GLU A 820 17.83 14.99 -12.55
CA GLU A 820 17.32 13.63 -12.78
C GLU A 820 18.45 12.57 -12.86
N GLU A 821 19.36 12.51 -11.87
CA GLU A 821 20.40 11.46 -11.84
C GLU A 821 19.94 10.12 -11.23
N GLY A 822 18.70 10.01 -10.77
CA GLY A 822 18.16 8.82 -10.10
C GLY A 822 18.59 8.69 -8.62
N ILE A 823 18.95 9.81 -8.00
CA ILE A 823 19.17 10.01 -6.56
C ILE A 823 18.25 11.17 -6.17
N ILE A 824 17.69 11.15 -4.94
CA ILE A 824 16.95 12.31 -4.43
C ILE A 824 17.88 13.12 -3.52
N ASP A 825 18.47 14.21 -4.02
CA ASP A 825 19.39 15.06 -3.26
C ASP A 825 18.75 16.42 -2.92
N GLN A 826 18.23 16.51 -1.69
CA GLN A 826 17.52 17.69 -1.16
C GLN A 826 18.47 18.83 -0.75
N THR A 827 19.30 19.30 -1.68
CA THR A 827 20.31 20.35 -1.45
C THR A 827 20.20 21.56 -2.39
N SER A 828 19.29 21.53 -3.36
CA SER A 828 18.97 22.66 -4.24
C SER A 828 17.96 23.63 -3.62
N SER A 829 17.89 24.82 -4.21
CA SER A 829 16.89 25.86 -3.95
C SER A 829 16.51 26.54 -5.28
N LEU A 830 15.28 27.04 -5.39
CA LEU A 830 14.78 27.83 -6.52
C LEU A 830 14.04 29.08 -5.99
N ASP A 831 14.46 30.27 -6.41
CA ASP A 831 13.84 31.54 -6.00
C ASP A 831 12.62 31.87 -6.88
N ALA A 832 11.55 32.41 -6.27
CA ALA A 832 10.38 32.98 -6.95
C ALA A 832 9.66 32.08 -7.98
N VAL A 833 9.62 30.76 -7.75
CA VAL A 833 8.89 29.78 -8.58
C VAL A 833 7.39 30.10 -8.60
N PRO A 834 6.71 30.15 -9.76
CA PRO A 834 5.26 30.36 -9.83
C PRO A 834 4.50 29.23 -9.12
N ARG A 835 3.24 29.46 -8.76
CA ARG A 835 2.44 28.42 -8.11
C ARG A 835 1.92 27.42 -9.12
N GLU A 836 1.28 27.96 -10.17
CA GLU A 836 0.53 27.21 -11.18
C GLU A 836 -0.48 26.27 -10.50
N PRO A 837 -1.55 26.85 -9.92
CA PRO A 837 -2.50 26.09 -9.12
C PRO A 837 -3.48 25.31 -9.99
N ASP A 838 -3.50 23.99 -9.83
CA ASP A 838 -4.57 23.11 -10.34
C ASP A 838 -5.67 22.94 -9.28
N GLY A 839 -5.63 21.87 -8.48
CA GLY A 839 -6.82 21.36 -7.84
C GLY A 839 -7.26 22.24 -6.69
N VAL A 840 -8.37 22.98 -6.87
CA VAL A 840 -8.86 23.95 -5.88
C VAL A 840 -10.04 23.43 -5.04
N VAL A 841 -10.04 23.69 -3.73
CA VAL A 841 -11.13 23.30 -2.81
C VAL A 841 -11.41 24.34 -1.73
N PHE A 842 -12.68 24.75 -1.56
CA PHE A 842 -13.08 25.59 -0.43
C PHE A 842 -13.03 24.82 0.90
N MET A 843 -12.10 25.16 1.78
CA MET A 843 -12.06 24.64 3.15
C MET A 843 -13.21 25.18 4.02
N ASN A 844 -13.61 26.44 3.77
CA ASN A 844 -14.75 27.14 4.35
C ASN A 844 -15.09 28.37 3.48
N PRO A 845 -16.17 29.13 3.72
CA PRO A 845 -16.57 30.24 2.86
C PRO A 845 -15.56 31.39 2.70
N ASN A 846 -14.51 31.47 3.53
CA ASN A 846 -13.49 32.54 3.47
C ASN A 846 -12.08 32.06 3.08
N TYR A 847 -11.85 30.75 2.97
CA TYR A 847 -10.54 30.18 2.59
C TYR A 847 -10.74 28.93 1.73
N PHE A 848 -10.03 28.88 0.62
CA PHE A 848 -9.82 27.68 -0.19
C PHE A 848 -8.39 27.16 0.03
N ALA A 849 -8.05 26.08 -0.66
CA ALA A 849 -6.68 25.61 -0.82
C ALA A 849 -6.50 25.13 -2.27
N THR A 850 -5.30 25.26 -2.81
CA THR A 850 -4.92 24.78 -4.16
C THR A 850 -3.86 23.69 -4.03
N ALA A 851 -3.86 22.73 -4.96
CA ALA A 851 -2.65 21.99 -5.31
C ALA A 851 -1.86 22.85 -6.30
N ASP A 852 -0.57 23.06 -6.05
CA ASP A 852 0.28 23.93 -6.86
C ASP A 852 1.19 23.04 -7.73
N GLU A 853 0.64 22.36 -8.74
CA GLU A 853 1.34 21.30 -9.52
C GLU A 853 2.28 21.88 -10.58
N GLY A 854 1.74 22.68 -11.51
CA GLY A 854 2.42 23.39 -12.58
C GLY A 854 3.02 22.52 -13.68
N ASP A 855 2.34 22.54 -14.82
CA ASP A 855 2.73 21.83 -16.03
C ASP A 855 3.62 22.70 -16.96
N MET A 856 3.28 23.98 -17.15
CA MET A 856 3.98 24.86 -18.12
C MET A 856 5.34 25.41 -17.62
N ASP A 857 5.38 26.28 -16.61
CA ASP A 857 6.64 26.78 -16.02
C ASP A 857 7.19 25.83 -14.93
N GLY A 858 6.55 24.68 -14.72
CA GLY A 858 7.00 23.55 -13.91
C GLY A 858 6.58 23.57 -12.44
N GLY A 859 5.87 24.60 -11.99
CA GLY A 859 5.17 24.69 -10.72
C GLY A 859 5.99 24.73 -9.44
N SER A 860 5.33 25.12 -8.35
CA SER A 860 5.94 25.05 -7.02
C SER A 860 5.85 23.66 -6.36
N ARG A 861 5.13 22.73 -6.99
CA ARG A 861 4.87 21.32 -6.61
C ARG A 861 4.48 21.19 -5.13
N GLY A 862 3.52 22.03 -4.75
CA GLY A 862 3.16 22.34 -3.37
C GLY A 862 1.66 22.49 -3.12
N PHE A 863 1.28 23.33 -2.16
CA PHE A 863 -0.12 23.71 -1.92
C PHE A 863 -0.22 25.08 -1.23
N THR A 864 -1.29 25.83 -1.51
CA THR A 864 -1.54 27.17 -0.93
C THR A 864 -2.88 27.24 -0.15
N ILE A 865 -3.02 28.22 0.75
CA ILE A 865 -4.15 28.48 1.68
C ILE A 865 -4.38 30.00 1.83
#